data_AF-A0A8B7BZ62-F1
#
_entry.id   AF-A0A8B7BZ62-F1
#
_cell.length_a   1.000
_cell.length_b   1.000
_cell.length_c   1.000
_cell.angle_alpha   90.00
_cell.angle_beta   90.00
_cell.angle_gamma   90.00
#
_symmetry.space_group_name_H-M   'P 1'
#
loop_
_entity.id
_entity.type
_entity.pdbx_description
1 polymer ?
#
loop_
_entity_poly.entity_id
_entity_poly.type
_entity_poly.pdbx_seq_one_letter_code
_entity_poly.pdbx_strand_id
1 'polypeptide(L)'
;MVQLINSLLLLLLLLLPSIHLFSSAEAVYVDVVDFGAKPDGKTDSTKSFLSAWDAACGSTGPATILVPAGFFLVGHLAFYGPCKSSNITLQNDGTLVAPSDYANFGKVKQWMMFDRVQGLSVYGGTIDGRGSSLWACKTSGGNCPQGSTSLTFRNSKDVMIKGLSSIDSELYHIVIEGCQGVTVQGVKVRAPGNSPNTDGIHVQGSTDVTITGTSIGTGDDCVSVGPGTAGLWIEQVACGPGHGISIGSLGKSYDEKGVENVTVRTTVFAGTQNGLRIKTWGRPSKGFVKDVLFQNAVMHNVKHPVIIDQYYCPHHIDCPGQDSGVKISQVTYSNIRGSSASQVAVTFNCSSTNPCTGIRLEEIDLTHGNEPAKSSCECAEGTASGFVEPPSFYSVLNYGAKADGKTDSAQPLLKAWAAACRSSSPATIHVPAGSFLVSQAIFHGPCKNTAIKFSIHGTIVSPSYYGKSDASGKWIAFNNVEGVTIRGGNLDARGGALWTCKFDGRSCPTGAPSLIVSNSKNIAIDGVTSINSELFHIVILGCQGVRIRGVHILASENSPNTDGIHVQMSTGVSIVQANIRTGDDCISIGPGTSHLWIERVFCGPGHGISIGSLGKLGEGLQVEGVQNITVKSVMFANTQNGFRIKTWGTNARGYVKEVVFVDAVMRNVQNPIIIDQNYCPGNHNCPGQNSGIEISHVKYKNIRGTSATKVAVNFNCSPRNPCNGIRLKDIKLMYQNQWARCYCKHAYGIATGSRQLLLFVPRNSSQTPLKPLSISLPSPAVSPPPKSHCLSLRGLEMEEGEEVRNKQVVMKGFIAGAPKETDMELREGKARLRAPKGSGAILVKNLYLSCDPYMRGRMRENYDSYIPPFQPGSVIEGFGVSKVVDSDNPGFSAGELVSGLTGWEEYSLISKTEQLRKIQIKDIPLSYHVGLLGMPGFTAYAGFYEICSPKFGEYVFVSAASGAVGQLVGQLAKLYGCYVVGSAGTRQKVDLLKNKLGFDEAFNYKEESDLNIALKRCFPKGIDIYFDNVGGPMLDAALLNMRPHGRIAVCGMVSQHGVSDPQGIRNLHCLVSKSIRMQGFLQHDYLHLFPQFLDHIVSYYKQGKIVYMEDMSEGLESAPNSFVGLFTGKNVGKQVVWVSKE
;
A
#
# COMPACT_ATOMS: atom_id res chain seq x y z
N MET A 1 -27.95 63.85 60.58
CA MET A 1 -28.48 63.46 59.24
C MET A 1 -28.30 64.53 58.16
N VAL A 2 -27.89 65.78 58.48
CA VAL A 2 -27.61 66.83 57.48
C VAL A 2 -26.11 66.92 57.09
N GLN A 3 -25.19 66.48 57.95
CA GLN A 3 -23.74 66.46 57.64
C GLN A 3 -23.29 65.28 56.76
N LEU A 4 -24.01 64.15 56.73
CA LEU A 4 -23.68 63.03 55.82
C LEU A 4 -24.15 63.27 54.38
N ILE A 5 -25.15 64.13 54.18
CA ILE A 5 -25.70 64.43 52.85
C ILE A 5 -24.80 65.43 52.11
N ASN A 6 -24.20 66.40 52.82
CA ASN A 6 -23.31 67.39 52.20
C ASN A 6 -21.94 66.82 51.81
N SER A 7 -21.42 65.81 52.52
CA SER A 7 -20.18 65.13 52.12
C SER A 7 -20.37 64.18 50.92
N LEU A 8 -21.58 63.65 50.73
CA LEU A 8 -21.90 62.81 49.57
C LEU A 8 -22.15 63.64 48.29
N LEU A 9 -22.69 64.86 48.43
CA LEU A 9 -22.87 65.79 47.31
C LEU A 9 -21.53 66.35 46.80
N LEU A 10 -20.57 66.64 47.69
CA LEU A 10 -19.24 67.14 47.29
C LEU A 10 -18.38 66.05 46.62
N LEU A 11 -18.57 64.77 47.00
CA LEU A 11 -17.88 63.64 46.35
C LEU A 11 -18.48 63.30 44.97
N LEU A 12 -19.78 63.53 44.76
CA LEU A 12 -20.41 63.36 43.44
C LEU A 12 -20.02 64.46 42.45
N LEU A 13 -19.71 65.67 42.93
CA LEU A 13 -19.27 66.80 42.08
C LEU A 13 -17.80 66.73 41.67
N LEU A 14 -16.97 65.92 42.35
CA LEU A 14 -15.56 65.68 42.00
C LEU A 14 -15.34 64.42 41.14
N LEU A 15 -16.41 63.67 40.83
CA LEU A 15 -16.41 62.50 39.95
C LEU A 15 -17.06 62.77 38.58
N LEU A 16 -17.23 64.04 38.19
CA LEU A 16 -17.42 64.42 36.80
C LEU A 16 -16.03 64.50 36.14
N PRO A 17 -15.55 63.45 35.43
CA PRO A 17 -14.62 63.74 34.36
C PRO A 17 -15.40 64.62 33.37
N SER A 18 -14.73 65.67 32.92
CA SER A 18 -15.14 66.53 31.81
C SER A 18 -15.90 65.71 30.76
N ILE A 19 -17.22 65.88 30.69
CA ILE A 19 -17.97 65.57 29.47
C ILE A 19 -17.52 66.65 28.49
N HIS A 20 -16.32 66.48 27.94
CA HIS A 20 -16.12 66.87 26.57
C HIS A 20 -17.18 66.10 25.82
N LEU A 21 -18.13 66.84 25.22
CA LEU A 21 -18.81 66.40 24.03
C LEU A 21 -17.70 65.97 23.06
N PHE A 22 -17.25 64.73 23.15
CA PHE A 22 -16.58 64.07 22.04
C PHE A 22 -17.67 64.01 20.98
N SER A 23 -17.66 65.01 20.10
CA SER A 23 -18.25 64.88 18.79
C SER A 23 -17.78 63.53 18.29
N SER A 24 -18.68 62.54 18.22
CA SER A 24 -18.46 61.35 17.40
C SER A 24 -18.06 61.90 16.04
N ALA A 25 -16.78 61.82 15.68
CA ALA A 25 -16.33 62.23 14.36
C ALA A 25 -17.17 61.40 13.38
N GLU A 26 -18.03 62.06 12.60
CA GLU A 26 -18.83 61.40 11.59
C GLU A 26 -17.89 60.59 10.69
N ALA A 27 -18.24 59.33 10.45
CA ALA A 27 -17.48 58.49 9.55
C ALA A 27 -17.55 59.11 8.14
N VAL A 28 -16.38 59.38 7.56
CA VAL A 28 -16.31 59.96 6.21
C VAL A 28 -16.48 58.84 5.19
N TYR A 29 -17.51 58.93 4.36
CA TYR A 29 -17.72 58.03 3.23
C TYR A 29 -17.26 58.69 1.94
N VAL A 30 -16.38 58.01 1.20
CA VAL A 30 -15.72 58.51 0.00
C VAL A 30 -15.99 57.52 -1.14
N ASP A 31 -16.99 57.79 -1.98
CA ASP A 31 -17.24 56.98 -3.18
C ASP A 31 -16.31 57.43 -4.30
N VAL A 32 -15.55 56.51 -4.91
CA VAL A 32 -14.63 56.83 -6.00
C VAL A 32 -15.31 57.47 -7.22
N VAL A 33 -16.61 57.20 -7.42
CA VAL A 33 -17.42 57.79 -8.51
C VAL A 33 -17.66 59.28 -8.29
N ASP A 34 -17.75 59.74 -7.03
CA ASP A 34 -17.87 61.16 -6.70
C ASP A 34 -16.61 61.96 -7.10
N PHE A 35 -15.48 61.27 -7.24
CA PHE A 35 -14.21 61.80 -7.73
C PHE A 35 -14.00 61.56 -9.24
N GLY A 36 -15.05 61.13 -9.95
CA GLY A 36 -15.06 60.97 -11.40
C GLY A 36 -14.63 59.60 -11.92
N ALA A 37 -14.49 58.58 -11.05
CA ALA A 37 -14.22 57.22 -11.51
C ALA A 37 -15.41 56.68 -12.32
N LYS A 38 -15.15 55.90 -13.36
CA LYS A 38 -16.21 55.31 -14.21
C LYS A 38 -16.16 53.78 -14.19
N PRO A 39 -17.29 53.10 -13.91
CA PRO A 39 -17.37 51.64 -13.82
C PRO A 39 -17.47 50.93 -15.20
N ASP A 40 -16.76 51.41 -16.23
CA ASP A 40 -16.88 50.93 -17.62
C ASP A 40 -15.72 50.02 -18.09
N GLY A 41 -14.67 49.85 -17.28
CA GLY A 41 -13.46 49.09 -17.58
C GLY A 41 -12.57 49.70 -18.67
N LYS A 42 -12.83 50.96 -19.06
CA LYS A 42 -12.20 51.62 -20.22
C LYS A 42 -11.65 53.01 -19.87
N THR A 43 -12.36 53.77 -19.05
CA THR A 43 -11.96 55.11 -18.63
C THR A 43 -10.94 55.00 -17.51
N ASP A 44 -9.77 55.60 -17.71
CA ASP A 44 -8.73 55.67 -16.68
C ASP A 44 -9.25 56.44 -15.45
N SER A 45 -9.44 55.70 -14.36
CA SER A 45 -9.94 56.20 -13.08
C SER A 45 -8.83 56.44 -12.05
N THR A 46 -7.55 56.37 -12.46
CA THR A 46 -6.39 56.45 -11.54
C THR A 46 -6.42 57.70 -10.66
N LYS A 47 -6.65 58.87 -11.24
CA LYS A 47 -6.71 60.14 -10.50
C LYS A 47 -7.85 60.16 -9.49
N SER A 48 -9.01 59.61 -9.85
CA SER A 48 -10.18 59.56 -8.99
C SER A 48 -9.91 58.72 -7.74
N PHE A 49 -9.25 57.57 -7.89
CA PHE A 49 -8.84 56.72 -6.76
C PHE A 49 -7.81 57.41 -5.86
N LEU A 50 -6.82 58.11 -6.43
CA LEU A 50 -5.84 58.87 -5.66
C LEU A 50 -6.49 60.01 -4.87
N SER A 51 -7.41 60.75 -5.49
CA SER A 51 -8.13 61.84 -4.81
C SER A 51 -9.07 61.32 -3.71
N ALA A 52 -9.73 60.18 -3.93
CA ALA A 52 -10.52 59.51 -2.89
C ALA A 52 -9.64 59.08 -1.71
N TRP A 53 -8.45 58.54 -1.99
CA TRP A 53 -7.48 58.22 -0.94
C TRP A 53 -7.03 59.45 -0.15
N ASP A 54 -6.66 60.54 -0.84
CA ASP A 54 -6.23 61.78 -0.17
C ASP A 54 -7.32 62.33 0.76
N ALA A 55 -8.58 62.26 0.34
CA ALA A 55 -9.73 62.66 1.15
C ALA A 55 -9.88 61.77 2.40
N ALA A 56 -9.84 60.45 2.24
CA ALA A 56 -9.96 59.51 3.35
C ALA A 56 -8.77 59.59 4.32
N CYS A 57 -7.55 59.66 3.78
CA CYS A 57 -6.30 59.75 4.54
C CYS A 57 -6.17 61.09 5.28
N GLY A 58 -6.77 62.16 4.75
CA GLY A 58 -6.87 63.47 5.37
C GLY A 58 -7.95 63.61 6.46
N SER A 59 -8.82 62.60 6.63
CA SER A 59 -9.88 62.58 7.65
C SER A 59 -9.31 62.44 9.06
N THR A 60 -9.90 63.12 10.03
CA THR A 60 -9.57 63.00 11.47
C THR A 60 -10.37 61.91 12.18
N GLY A 61 -11.42 61.38 11.54
CA GLY A 61 -12.26 60.27 12.04
C GLY A 61 -12.13 59.01 11.17
N PRO A 62 -12.86 57.93 11.48
CA PRO A 62 -12.92 56.75 10.62
C PRO A 62 -13.35 57.13 9.19
N ALA A 63 -12.73 56.52 8.17
CA ALA A 63 -13.04 56.81 6.78
C ALA A 63 -13.25 55.52 5.99
N THR A 64 -14.26 55.49 5.11
CA THR A 64 -14.53 54.37 4.20
C THR A 64 -14.46 54.85 2.77
N ILE A 65 -13.54 54.30 1.99
CA ILE A 65 -13.48 54.43 0.53
C ILE A 65 -14.35 53.32 -0.06
N LEU A 66 -15.38 53.69 -0.83
CA LEU A 66 -16.26 52.75 -1.53
C LEU A 66 -15.86 52.67 -3.00
N VAL A 67 -15.60 51.45 -3.46
CA VAL A 67 -15.52 51.11 -4.89
C VAL A 67 -16.80 50.32 -5.21
N PRO A 68 -17.80 50.93 -5.88
CA PRO A 68 -19.06 50.26 -6.16
C PRO A 68 -18.88 49.15 -7.20
N ALA A 69 -19.93 48.36 -7.42
CA ALA A 69 -19.92 47.31 -8.43
C ALA A 69 -19.67 47.89 -9.84
N GLY A 70 -18.75 47.28 -10.60
CA GLY A 70 -18.34 47.76 -11.91
C GLY A 70 -16.92 47.34 -12.26
N PHE A 71 -16.46 47.71 -13.47
CA PHE A 71 -15.07 47.54 -13.87
C PHE A 71 -14.37 48.90 -13.90
N PHE A 72 -13.23 49.04 -13.23
CA PHE A 72 -12.49 50.30 -13.17
C PHE A 72 -11.09 50.11 -13.73
N LEU A 73 -10.79 50.73 -14.86
CA LEU A 73 -9.44 50.76 -15.40
C LEU A 73 -8.60 51.71 -14.55
N VAL A 74 -7.54 51.20 -13.91
CA VAL A 74 -6.63 52.01 -13.10
C VAL A 74 -5.18 51.65 -13.41
N GLY A 75 -4.37 52.68 -13.64
CA GLY A 75 -2.92 52.60 -13.76
C GLY A 75 -2.25 52.48 -12.38
N HIS A 76 -1.05 53.05 -12.24
CA HIS A 76 -0.29 52.98 -11.00
C HIS A 76 -0.97 53.74 -9.84
N LEU A 77 -1.29 53.03 -8.76
CA LEU A 77 -1.89 53.56 -7.54
C LEU A 77 -0.91 53.46 -6.38
N ALA A 78 -0.39 54.60 -5.93
CA ALA A 78 0.49 54.68 -4.76
C ALA A 78 -0.21 55.48 -3.65
N PHE A 79 -0.69 54.76 -2.65
CA PHE A 79 -1.39 55.28 -1.48
C PHE A 79 -0.40 55.45 -0.33
N TYR A 80 -0.07 56.69 -0.01
CA TYR A 80 0.91 57.02 1.01
C TYR A 80 0.24 57.43 2.32
N GLY A 81 0.81 56.95 3.44
CA GLY A 81 0.64 57.53 4.76
C GLY A 81 1.87 58.32 5.22
N PRO A 82 1.91 58.77 6.49
CA PRO A 82 0.90 58.50 7.51
C PRO A 82 -0.41 59.26 7.27
N CYS A 83 -1.53 58.60 7.51
CA CYS A 83 -2.85 59.23 7.47
C CYS A 83 -3.21 59.86 8.81
N LYS A 84 -4.08 60.87 8.79
CA LYS A 84 -4.60 61.48 10.03
C LYS A 84 -5.53 60.52 10.79
N SER A 85 -6.25 59.68 10.05
CA SER A 85 -7.06 58.58 10.60
C SER A 85 -6.23 57.30 10.69
N SER A 86 -6.40 56.57 11.80
CA SER A 86 -5.88 55.21 11.99
C SER A 86 -6.94 54.14 11.77
N ASN A 87 -8.08 54.49 11.16
CA ASN A 87 -9.15 53.55 10.83
C ASN A 87 -9.70 53.88 9.43
N ILE A 88 -9.03 53.33 8.42
CA ILE A 88 -9.41 53.51 7.02
C ILE A 88 -9.89 52.16 6.49
N THR A 89 -11.07 52.15 5.87
CA THR A 89 -11.62 50.98 5.19
C THR A 89 -11.67 51.25 3.69
N LEU A 90 -11.10 50.35 2.89
CA LEU A 90 -11.35 50.25 1.46
C LEU A 90 -12.36 49.12 1.23
N GLN A 91 -13.61 49.48 0.97
CA GLN A 91 -14.68 48.56 0.62
C GLN A 91 -14.73 48.43 -0.91
N ASN A 92 -14.31 47.29 -1.45
CA ASN A 92 -14.32 47.03 -2.88
C ASN A 92 -15.42 46.04 -3.25
N ASP A 93 -16.45 46.51 -3.93
CA ASP A 93 -17.54 45.69 -4.48
C ASP A 93 -17.40 45.48 -6.00
N GLY A 94 -16.38 46.10 -6.62
CA GLY A 94 -16.12 46.05 -8.06
C GLY A 94 -14.89 45.25 -8.47
N THR A 95 -14.46 45.46 -9.72
CA THR A 95 -13.26 44.88 -10.33
C THR A 95 -12.31 46.00 -10.75
N LEU A 96 -11.13 46.04 -10.14
CA LEU A 96 -10.02 46.91 -10.58
C LEU A 96 -9.24 46.19 -11.68
N VAL A 97 -9.04 46.84 -12.81
CA VAL A 97 -8.48 46.25 -14.02
C VAL A 97 -7.20 46.99 -14.40
N ALA A 98 -6.11 46.24 -14.59
CA ALA A 98 -4.84 46.80 -15.03
C ALA A 98 -4.88 47.24 -16.52
N PRO A 99 -4.02 48.19 -16.94
CA PRO A 99 -3.81 48.50 -18.35
C PRO A 99 -3.36 47.27 -19.15
N SER A 100 -3.85 47.10 -20.37
CA SER A 100 -3.48 45.96 -21.23
C SER A 100 -2.08 46.08 -21.88
N ASP A 101 -1.45 47.26 -21.82
CA ASP A 101 -0.11 47.49 -22.38
C ASP A 101 0.99 47.01 -21.44
N TYR A 102 1.22 45.69 -21.43
CA TYR A 102 2.23 45.06 -20.57
C TYR A 102 3.66 45.59 -20.83
N ALA A 103 3.96 46.11 -22.03
CA ALA A 103 5.30 46.56 -22.39
C ALA A 103 5.73 47.82 -21.62
N ASN A 104 4.77 48.70 -21.32
CA ASN A 104 5.00 49.88 -20.49
C ASN A 104 4.55 49.67 -19.05
N PHE A 105 3.40 49.04 -18.85
CA PHE A 105 2.85 48.80 -17.51
C PHE A 105 3.72 47.84 -16.71
N GLY A 106 4.25 46.77 -17.32
CA GLY A 106 5.11 45.81 -16.63
C GLY A 106 6.48 46.34 -16.22
N LYS A 107 6.82 47.60 -16.55
CA LYS A 107 7.98 48.32 -16.00
C LYS A 107 7.67 48.95 -14.64
N VAL A 108 6.40 49.15 -14.32
CA VAL A 108 5.93 49.61 -13.01
C VAL A 108 6.05 48.42 -12.05
N LYS A 109 6.92 48.51 -11.04
CA LYS A 109 7.20 47.39 -10.14
C LYS A 109 5.99 46.96 -9.29
N GLN A 110 5.19 47.93 -8.88
CA GLN A 110 4.07 47.76 -7.96
C GLN A 110 2.87 48.46 -8.57
N TRP A 111 1.80 47.75 -8.89
CA TRP A 111 0.60 48.36 -9.47
C TRP A 111 -0.16 49.16 -8.42
N MET A 112 -0.57 48.50 -7.34
CA MET A 112 -1.24 49.13 -6.21
C MET A 112 -0.41 48.95 -4.94
N MET A 113 -0.06 50.06 -4.30
CA MET A 113 0.79 50.06 -3.11
C MET A 113 0.20 50.92 -2.00
N PHE A 114 0.15 50.37 -0.79
CA PHE A 114 -0.05 51.10 0.45
C PHE A 114 1.28 51.17 1.20
N ASP A 115 1.79 52.38 1.46
CA ASP A 115 3.09 52.58 2.10
C ASP A 115 2.98 53.48 3.33
N ARG A 116 3.52 53.01 4.47
CA ARG A 116 3.47 53.70 5.78
C ARG A 116 2.05 54.01 6.26
N VAL A 117 1.13 53.08 6.07
CA VAL A 117 -0.27 53.19 6.51
C VAL A 117 -0.47 52.42 7.83
N GLN A 118 -1.33 52.95 8.72
CA GLN A 118 -1.71 52.30 9.97
C GLN A 118 -3.23 52.10 10.05
N GLY A 119 -3.67 50.89 10.43
CA GLY A 119 -5.08 50.59 10.69
C GLY A 119 -5.96 50.55 9.43
N LEU A 120 -5.43 49.97 8.35
CA LEU A 120 -6.12 49.84 7.07
C LEU A 120 -6.85 48.50 6.96
N SER A 121 -8.13 48.53 6.59
CA SER A 121 -8.91 47.33 6.23
C SER A 121 -9.29 47.35 4.75
N VAL A 122 -8.99 46.29 4.01
CA VAL A 122 -9.37 46.10 2.60
C VAL A 122 -10.34 44.94 2.51
N TYR A 123 -11.56 45.19 2.03
CA TYR A 123 -12.63 44.20 1.93
C TYR A 123 -13.06 43.97 0.48
N GLY A 124 -13.20 42.69 0.12
CA GLY A 124 -13.92 42.24 -1.07
C GLY A 124 -13.28 42.58 -2.41
N GLY A 125 -14.08 42.39 -3.47
CA GLY A 125 -13.77 42.82 -4.82
C GLY A 125 -12.75 41.98 -5.56
N THR A 126 -12.51 42.36 -6.82
CA THR A 126 -11.56 41.69 -7.70
C THR A 126 -10.46 42.66 -8.16
N ILE A 127 -9.23 42.16 -8.22
CA ILE A 127 -8.07 42.82 -8.81
C ILE A 127 -7.61 41.96 -9.98
N ASP A 128 -7.72 42.47 -11.20
CA ASP A 128 -7.33 41.80 -12.44
C ASP A 128 -6.05 42.43 -13.01
N GLY A 129 -4.93 41.72 -12.85
CA GLY A 129 -3.61 42.15 -13.30
C GLY A 129 -3.36 41.98 -14.80
N ARG A 130 -4.24 41.28 -15.54
CA ARG A 130 -4.14 41.04 -16.99
C ARG A 130 -2.78 40.51 -17.50
N GLY A 131 -2.11 39.67 -16.71
CA GLY A 131 -0.74 39.23 -16.95
C GLY A 131 -0.52 38.30 -18.17
N SER A 132 -1.59 37.80 -18.79
CA SER A 132 -1.52 36.78 -19.86
C SER A 132 -0.58 37.13 -21.02
N SER A 133 -0.60 38.38 -21.49
CA SER A 133 0.27 38.84 -22.59
C SER A 133 1.75 38.89 -22.18
N LEU A 134 2.05 39.28 -20.94
CA LEU A 134 3.42 39.26 -20.44
C LEU A 134 3.96 37.84 -20.31
N TRP A 135 3.14 36.91 -19.79
CA TRP A 135 3.54 35.52 -19.68
C TRP A 135 3.82 34.90 -21.04
N ALA A 136 2.99 35.17 -22.05
CA ALA A 136 3.23 34.71 -23.42
C ALA A 136 4.58 35.19 -23.96
N CYS A 137 4.94 36.47 -23.71
CA CYS A 137 6.24 37.02 -24.06
C CYS A 137 7.39 36.29 -23.35
N LYS A 138 7.28 36.09 -22.03
CA LYS A 138 8.31 35.40 -21.23
C LYS A 138 8.51 33.95 -21.69
N THR A 139 7.41 33.23 -21.97
CA THR A 139 7.46 31.85 -22.46
C THR A 139 8.07 31.74 -23.84
N SER A 140 7.90 32.73 -24.73
CA SER A 140 8.51 32.74 -26.05
C SER A 140 10.01 33.12 -26.05
N GLY A 141 10.60 33.40 -24.87
CA GLY A 141 11.98 33.89 -24.77
C GLY A 141 12.17 35.30 -25.34
N GLY A 142 11.10 36.10 -25.42
CA GLY A 142 11.15 37.48 -25.90
C GLY A 142 11.87 38.42 -24.94
N ASN A 143 12.17 39.64 -25.41
CA ASN A 143 12.64 40.72 -24.54
C ASN A 143 11.44 41.37 -23.82
N CYS A 144 11.15 40.92 -22.60
CA CYS A 144 9.95 41.29 -21.85
C CYS A 144 10.32 42.06 -20.57
N PRO A 145 9.46 42.98 -20.10
CA PRO A 145 9.67 43.62 -18.81
C PRO A 145 9.51 42.61 -17.66
N GLN A 146 9.93 43.02 -16.45
CA GLN A 146 9.88 42.15 -15.27
C GLN A 146 8.43 41.78 -14.88
N GLY A 147 7.50 42.72 -15.03
CA GLY A 147 6.11 42.60 -14.63
C GLY A 147 5.79 43.35 -13.34
N SER A 148 4.52 43.72 -13.17
CA SER A 148 4.03 44.43 -11.99
C SER A 148 3.45 43.50 -10.93
N THR A 149 3.73 43.80 -9.65
CA THR A 149 3.03 43.18 -8.52
C THR A 149 1.65 43.80 -8.37
N SER A 150 0.59 43.00 -8.24
CA SER A 150 -0.78 43.52 -8.22
C SER A 150 -1.08 44.37 -6.98
N LEU A 151 -0.77 43.87 -5.78
CA LEU A 151 -1.05 44.57 -4.52
C LEU A 151 0.15 44.48 -3.56
N THR A 152 0.58 45.61 -3.02
CA THR A 152 1.71 45.71 -2.09
C THR A 152 1.34 46.49 -0.84
N PHE A 153 1.66 45.95 0.33
CA PHE A 153 1.68 46.68 1.60
C PHE A 153 3.12 46.80 2.04
N ARG A 154 3.55 48.04 2.27
CA ARG A 154 4.93 48.36 2.61
C ARG A 154 5.01 49.20 3.87
N ASN A 155 5.93 48.88 4.78
CA ASN A 155 6.22 49.65 6.00
C ASN A 155 4.95 50.00 6.83
N SER A 156 3.94 49.13 6.81
CA SER A 156 2.59 49.43 7.32
C SER A 156 2.27 48.63 8.58
N LYS A 157 1.29 49.09 9.37
CA LYS A 157 0.90 48.47 10.64
C LYS A 157 -0.60 48.23 10.72
N ASP A 158 -0.99 47.14 11.39
CA ASP A 158 -2.39 46.81 11.67
C ASP A 158 -3.25 46.78 10.40
N VAL A 159 -2.87 45.92 9.44
CA VAL A 159 -3.53 45.79 8.13
C VAL A 159 -4.42 44.55 8.10
N MET A 160 -5.67 44.71 7.65
CA MET A 160 -6.61 43.62 7.41
C MET A 160 -6.92 43.53 5.91
N ILE A 161 -6.82 42.34 5.33
CA ILE A 161 -7.22 42.04 3.95
C ILE A 161 -8.21 40.90 4.00
N LYS A 162 -9.45 41.09 3.57
CA LYS A 162 -10.49 40.07 3.71
C LYS A 162 -11.38 39.92 2.47
N GLY A 163 -11.53 38.68 2.00
CA GLY A 163 -12.47 38.32 0.94
C GLY A 163 -12.11 38.80 -0.48
N LEU A 164 -10.92 39.37 -0.65
CA LEU A 164 -10.40 39.87 -1.93
C LEU A 164 -10.12 38.72 -2.91
N SER A 165 -10.39 38.93 -4.20
CA SER A 165 -9.94 38.05 -5.28
C SER A 165 -8.85 38.74 -6.11
N SER A 166 -7.67 38.15 -6.24
CA SER A 166 -6.61 38.62 -7.13
C SER A 166 -6.41 37.62 -8.27
N ILE A 167 -6.54 38.09 -9.51
CA ILE A 167 -6.46 37.26 -10.71
C ILE A 167 -5.39 37.78 -11.65
N ASP A 168 -4.69 36.84 -12.29
CA ASP A 168 -3.76 37.06 -13.39
C ASP A 168 -2.73 38.18 -13.18
N SER A 169 -2.00 38.16 -12.06
CA SER A 169 -0.93 39.13 -11.81
C SER A 169 0.25 38.94 -12.78
N GLU A 170 0.87 40.03 -13.25
CA GLU A 170 2.07 39.98 -14.09
C GLU A 170 3.31 39.41 -13.37
N LEU A 171 3.37 39.61 -12.05
CA LEU A 171 4.38 39.09 -11.13
C LEU A 171 3.65 38.60 -9.85
N TYR A 172 4.05 39.03 -8.65
CA TYR A 172 3.41 38.62 -7.40
C TYR A 172 1.98 39.16 -7.31
N HIS A 173 1.07 38.38 -6.71
CA HIS A 173 -0.30 38.84 -6.47
C HIS A 173 -0.36 39.79 -5.27
N ILE A 174 0.17 39.37 -4.12
CA ILE A 174 0.18 40.19 -2.89
C ILE A 174 1.58 40.16 -2.26
N VAL A 175 2.13 41.35 -1.96
CA VAL A 175 3.40 41.50 -1.23
C VAL A 175 3.16 42.22 0.09
N ILE A 176 3.70 41.66 1.18
CA ILE A 176 3.73 42.25 2.52
C ILE A 176 5.19 42.45 2.91
N GLU A 177 5.64 43.71 2.89
CA GLU A 177 7.04 44.08 3.07
C GLU A 177 7.23 45.08 4.22
N GLY A 178 8.09 44.75 5.18
CA GLY A 178 8.39 45.68 6.28
C GLY A 178 7.20 45.99 7.19
N CYS A 179 6.18 45.13 7.25
CA CYS A 179 4.94 45.40 7.97
C CYS A 179 4.90 44.74 9.36
N GLN A 180 4.00 45.21 10.22
CA GLN A 180 3.73 44.62 11.54
C GLN A 180 2.22 44.43 11.74
N GLY A 181 1.78 43.24 12.15
CA GLY A 181 0.37 42.99 12.43
C GLY A 181 -0.49 43.01 11.16
N VAL A 182 -0.30 42.02 10.28
CA VAL A 182 -1.08 41.91 9.03
C VAL A 182 -1.93 40.64 9.04
N THR A 183 -3.23 40.75 8.76
CA THR A 183 -4.12 39.61 8.63
C THR A 183 -4.69 39.52 7.21
N VAL A 184 -4.53 38.37 6.57
CA VAL A 184 -5.11 38.02 5.27
C VAL A 184 -6.12 36.90 5.47
N GLN A 185 -7.40 37.15 5.23
CA GLN A 185 -8.48 36.21 5.51
C GLN A 185 -9.39 35.96 4.30
N GLY A 186 -9.59 34.70 3.92
CA GLY A 186 -10.60 34.35 2.89
C GLY A 186 -10.25 34.84 1.48
N VAL A 187 -8.98 35.15 1.23
CA VAL A 187 -8.50 35.67 -0.07
C VAL A 187 -8.46 34.55 -1.11
N LYS A 188 -8.71 34.90 -2.36
CA LYS A 188 -8.62 33.98 -3.51
C LYS A 188 -7.59 34.50 -4.50
N VAL A 189 -6.59 33.70 -4.81
CA VAL A 189 -5.57 34.00 -5.82
C VAL A 189 -5.67 33.00 -6.95
N ARG A 190 -5.73 33.49 -8.19
CA ARG A 190 -5.82 32.65 -9.38
C ARG A 190 -4.92 33.16 -10.51
N ALA A 191 -4.02 32.31 -10.97
CA ALA A 191 -3.31 32.42 -12.22
C ALA A 191 -3.05 31.01 -12.78
N PRO A 192 -2.83 30.83 -14.09
CA PRO A 192 -2.48 29.54 -14.68
C PRO A 192 -1.23 28.92 -14.05
N GLY A 193 -1.19 27.58 -13.94
CA GLY A 193 -0.05 26.86 -13.34
C GLY A 193 1.29 26.96 -14.09
N ASN A 194 1.28 27.54 -15.30
CA ASN A 194 2.45 27.82 -16.12
C ASN A 194 2.78 29.33 -16.19
N SER A 195 2.12 30.17 -15.39
CA SER A 195 2.40 31.61 -15.34
C SER A 195 3.71 31.88 -14.59
N PRO A 196 4.73 32.49 -15.22
CA PRO A 196 6.06 32.62 -14.63
C PRO A 196 6.10 33.68 -13.51
N ASN A 197 6.64 33.30 -12.35
CA ASN A 197 6.93 34.18 -11.21
C ASN A 197 5.69 34.86 -10.59
N THR A 198 4.56 34.15 -10.61
CA THR A 198 3.28 34.65 -10.10
C THR A 198 3.03 34.26 -8.64
N ASP A 199 3.98 34.50 -7.74
CA ASP A 199 3.80 34.12 -6.32
C ASP A 199 2.47 34.67 -5.76
N GLY A 200 1.77 33.84 -4.98
CA GLY A 200 0.48 34.21 -4.43
C GLY A 200 0.58 35.28 -3.36
N ILE A 201 1.16 34.93 -2.21
CA ILE A 201 1.43 35.89 -1.13
C ILE A 201 2.91 35.82 -0.77
N HIS A 202 3.61 36.93 -0.92
CA HIS A 202 5.00 37.09 -0.54
C HIS A 202 5.11 37.89 0.76
N VAL A 203 5.84 37.37 1.75
CA VAL A 203 6.09 38.04 3.04
C VAL A 203 7.59 38.22 3.24
N GLN A 204 8.03 39.45 3.49
CA GLN A 204 9.44 39.75 3.74
C GLN A 204 9.59 40.88 4.77
N GLY A 205 10.62 40.78 5.62
CA GLY A 205 10.95 41.82 6.59
C GLY A 205 9.82 42.20 7.54
N SER A 206 8.83 41.33 7.70
CA SER A 206 7.56 41.62 8.37
C SER A 206 7.38 40.77 9.63
N THR A 207 6.59 41.28 10.57
CA THR A 207 6.33 40.63 11.86
C THR A 207 4.85 40.47 12.14
N ASP A 208 4.48 39.39 12.82
CA ASP A 208 3.09 39.10 13.21
C ASP A 208 2.11 39.12 12.03
N VAL A 209 2.37 38.25 11.04
CA VAL A 209 1.55 38.11 9.83
C VAL A 209 0.71 36.84 9.92
N THR A 210 -0.60 36.93 9.68
CA THR A 210 -1.53 35.81 9.67
C THR A 210 -2.19 35.67 8.30
N ILE A 211 -2.18 34.47 7.71
CA ILE A 211 -2.84 34.13 6.45
C ILE A 211 -3.80 32.96 6.72
N THR A 212 -5.10 33.15 6.50
CA THR A 212 -6.09 32.10 6.81
C THR A 212 -7.29 31.99 5.89
N GLY A 213 -7.77 30.76 5.66
CA GLY A 213 -8.96 30.49 4.85
C GLY A 213 -8.80 30.84 3.37
N THR A 214 -7.56 30.83 2.87
CA THR A 214 -7.19 31.33 1.54
C THR A 214 -7.07 30.19 0.54
N SER A 215 -7.43 30.43 -0.71
CA SER A 215 -7.20 29.50 -1.83
C SER A 215 -6.30 30.16 -2.87
N ILE A 216 -5.19 29.51 -3.21
CA ILE A 216 -4.15 30.06 -4.08
C ILE A 216 -3.78 29.03 -5.16
N GLY A 217 -3.96 29.41 -6.41
CA GLY A 217 -3.42 28.69 -7.56
C GLY A 217 -2.63 29.64 -8.45
N THR A 218 -1.37 29.34 -8.69
CA THR A 218 -0.43 30.18 -9.46
C THR A 218 0.58 29.32 -10.23
N GLY A 219 1.51 29.93 -10.95
CA GLY A 219 2.61 29.20 -11.59
C GLY A 219 3.93 29.20 -10.79
N ASP A 220 3.94 29.83 -9.61
CA ASP A 220 5.10 29.86 -8.71
C ASP A 220 4.68 29.60 -7.24
N ASP A 221 5.39 30.14 -6.25
CA ASP A 221 5.12 29.88 -4.83
C ASP A 221 3.69 30.29 -4.43
N CYS A 222 2.99 29.40 -3.72
CA CYS A 222 1.69 29.68 -3.12
C CYS A 222 1.82 30.77 -2.05
N VAL A 223 2.77 30.56 -1.13
CA VAL A 223 3.24 31.57 -0.18
C VAL A 223 4.77 31.50 -0.16
N SER A 224 5.44 32.62 -0.39
CA SER A 224 6.90 32.73 -0.30
C SER A 224 7.32 33.61 0.87
N VAL A 225 8.33 33.15 1.62
CA VAL A 225 8.80 33.80 2.86
C VAL A 225 10.25 34.24 2.68
N GLY A 226 10.46 35.55 2.62
CA GLY A 226 11.76 36.19 2.45
C GLY A 226 12.46 36.52 3.78
N PRO A 227 13.74 36.95 3.71
CA PRO A 227 14.56 37.34 4.86
C PRO A 227 13.90 38.35 5.81
N GLY A 228 14.17 38.21 7.11
CA GLY A 228 13.68 39.13 8.15
C GLY A 228 12.21 38.95 8.54
N THR A 229 11.57 37.86 8.13
CA THR A 229 10.21 37.52 8.55
C THR A 229 10.23 36.81 9.90
N ALA A 230 9.42 37.27 10.85
CA ALA A 230 9.26 36.62 12.16
C ALA A 230 7.80 36.59 12.64
N GLY A 231 7.33 35.47 13.18
CA GLY A 231 5.94 35.36 13.66
C GLY A 231 4.93 35.31 12.50
N LEU A 232 5.09 34.33 11.60
CA LEU A 232 4.19 34.10 10.47
C LEU A 232 3.29 32.90 10.75
N TRP A 233 1.97 33.09 10.71
CA TRP A 233 0.95 32.06 10.89
C TRP A 233 0.17 31.82 9.60
N ILE A 234 0.20 30.61 9.06
CA ILE A 234 -0.53 30.21 7.85
C ILE A 234 -1.46 29.06 8.21
N GLU A 235 -2.76 29.22 8.06
CA GLU A 235 -3.73 28.19 8.46
C GLU A 235 -4.96 28.07 7.55
N GLN A 236 -5.41 26.85 7.25
CA GLN A 236 -6.55 26.62 6.34
C GLN A 236 -6.30 27.20 4.94
N VAL A 237 -5.14 26.90 4.36
CA VAL A 237 -4.75 27.36 3.02
C VAL A 237 -4.73 26.19 2.04
N ALA A 238 -5.39 26.37 0.89
CA ALA A 238 -5.32 25.45 -0.24
C ALA A 238 -4.38 26.01 -1.31
N CYS A 239 -3.35 25.24 -1.65
CA CYS A 239 -2.33 25.57 -2.66
C CYS A 239 -2.44 24.61 -3.85
N GLY A 240 -2.53 25.13 -5.07
CA GLY A 240 -2.47 24.29 -6.25
C GLY A 240 -3.24 24.83 -7.46
N PRO A 241 -2.64 24.82 -8.67
CA PRO A 241 -1.24 24.46 -8.99
C PRO A 241 -0.22 25.50 -8.45
N GLY A 242 1.09 25.22 -8.58
CA GLY A 242 2.18 26.13 -8.18
C GLY A 242 3.36 25.43 -7.51
N HIS A 243 4.25 26.17 -6.83
CA HIS A 243 5.47 25.68 -6.18
C HIS A 243 5.35 25.40 -4.68
N GLY A 244 4.15 25.53 -4.10
CA GLY A 244 3.90 25.23 -2.68
C GLY A 244 4.23 26.39 -1.74
N ILE A 245 4.39 26.10 -0.44
CA ILE A 245 4.79 27.09 0.56
C ILE A 245 6.30 26.99 0.76
N SER A 246 7.00 28.09 0.55
CA SER A 246 8.46 28.12 0.48
C SER A 246 9.07 29.17 1.40
N ILE A 247 9.92 28.72 2.33
CA ILE A 247 10.85 29.59 3.04
C ILE A 247 12.10 29.77 2.17
N GLY A 248 12.38 31.02 1.79
CA GLY A 248 13.50 31.41 0.96
C GLY A 248 13.13 31.83 -0.47
N SER A 249 14.12 32.03 -1.35
CA SER A 249 15.52 31.66 -1.15
C SER A 249 16.25 32.55 -0.14
N LEU A 250 16.87 31.95 0.88
CA LEU A 250 17.82 32.62 1.77
C LEU A 250 19.26 32.35 1.33
N GLY A 251 20.19 33.16 1.78
CA GLY A 251 21.59 33.19 1.35
C GLY A 251 21.77 34.11 0.15
N LYS A 252 20.83 35.02 -0.12
CA LYS A 252 20.86 36.17 -1.06
C LYS A 252 22.17 36.98 -1.01
N SER A 253 22.55 37.25 0.22
CA SER A 253 23.69 38.08 0.56
C SER A 253 24.42 37.45 1.73
N TYR A 254 25.68 37.82 1.92
CA TYR A 254 26.44 37.33 3.07
C TYR A 254 25.80 37.80 4.38
N ASP A 255 25.36 39.06 4.43
CA ASP A 255 24.68 39.67 5.56
C ASP A 255 23.19 39.87 5.24
N GLU A 256 22.36 38.96 5.75
CA GLU A 256 20.90 39.02 5.62
C GLU A 256 20.24 38.54 6.93
N LYS A 257 19.05 39.05 7.22
CA LYS A 257 18.29 38.65 8.40
C LYS A 257 17.71 37.24 8.23
N GLY A 258 17.67 36.47 9.32
CA GLY A 258 17.04 35.14 9.32
C GLY A 258 15.52 35.18 9.20
N VAL A 259 14.93 33.99 9.14
CA VAL A 259 13.49 33.73 9.23
C VAL A 259 13.24 32.90 10.47
N GLU A 260 12.29 33.30 11.31
CA GLU A 260 11.99 32.57 12.55
C GLU A 260 10.52 32.56 12.95
N ASN A 261 10.13 31.59 13.77
CA ASN A 261 8.77 31.47 14.31
C ASN A 261 7.71 31.46 13.19
N VAL A 262 7.82 30.46 12.30
CA VAL A 262 6.88 30.27 11.19
C VAL A 262 6.03 29.03 11.47
N THR A 263 4.71 29.19 11.51
CA THR A 263 3.76 28.09 11.64
C THR A 263 2.90 27.98 10.39
N VAL A 264 2.84 26.78 9.82
CA VAL A 264 1.97 26.42 8.71
C VAL A 264 1.14 25.22 9.15
N ARG A 265 -0.18 25.39 9.22
CA ARG A 265 -1.09 24.40 9.78
C ARG A 265 -2.31 24.16 8.90
N THR A 266 -2.82 22.94 8.84
CA THR A 266 -4.11 22.65 8.17
C THR A 266 -4.09 23.13 6.71
N THR A 267 -3.17 22.59 5.91
CA THR A 267 -2.97 23.01 4.52
C THR A 267 -3.20 21.86 3.55
N VAL A 268 -3.67 22.19 2.35
CA VAL A 268 -3.89 21.20 1.28
C VAL A 268 -3.07 21.62 0.07
N PHE A 269 -2.29 20.69 -0.48
CA PHE A 269 -1.50 20.88 -1.69
C PHE A 269 -2.02 19.96 -2.79
N ALA A 270 -2.36 20.51 -3.96
CA ALA A 270 -2.87 19.74 -5.08
C ALA A 270 -2.11 20.05 -6.37
N GLY A 271 -1.43 19.05 -6.93
CA GLY A 271 -0.70 19.18 -8.20
C GLY A 271 0.42 20.22 -8.17
N THR A 272 0.96 20.54 -6.99
CA THR A 272 2.08 21.48 -6.85
C THR A 272 3.43 20.80 -7.07
N GLN A 273 4.43 21.59 -7.46
CA GLN A 273 5.81 21.12 -7.54
C GLN A 273 6.36 20.76 -6.16
N ASN A 274 6.11 21.59 -5.14
CA ASN A 274 6.53 21.31 -3.78
C ASN A 274 5.34 21.47 -2.81
N GLY A 275 5.44 20.84 -1.65
CA GLY A 275 4.50 21.07 -0.54
C GLY A 275 5.06 22.11 0.41
N LEU A 276 5.90 21.63 1.34
CA LEU A 276 6.54 22.40 2.38
C LEU A 276 8.04 22.44 2.11
N ARG A 277 8.56 23.63 1.75
CA ARG A 277 9.93 23.79 1.26
C ARG A 277 10.72 24.82 2.07
N ILE A 278 11.99 24.50 2.34
CA ILE A 278 13.03 25.46 2.71
C ILE A 278 14.12 25.42 1.64
N LYS A 279 14.45 26.57 1.03
CA LYS A 279 15.45 26.69 -0.04
C LYS A 279 16.51 27.72 0.34
N THR A 280 17.80 27.34 0.34
CA THR A 280 18.91 28.26 0.63
C THR A 280 20.03 28.14 -0.40
N TRP A 281 20.62 29.27 -0.76
CA TRP A 281 21.72 29.34 -1.73
C TRP A 281 22.94 28.59 -1.19
N GLY A 282 23.54 27.75 -2.04
CA GLY A 282 24.79 27.02 -1.75
C GLY A 282 26.01 27.97 -1.78
N ARG A 283 26.11 28.87 -0.79
CA ARG A 283 27.23 29.80 -0.61
C ARG A 283 27.30 30.34 0.84
N PRO A 284 28.40 30.99 1.24
CA PRO A 284 28.54 31.58 2.58
C PRO A 284 27.46 32.61 2.90
N SER A 285 26.91 32.54 4.12
CA SER A 285 25.91 33.47 4.65
C SER A 285 25.92 33.45 6.18
N LYS A 286 25.43 34.53 6.81
CA LYS A 286 25.13 34.60 8.25
C LYS A 286 23.63 34.36 8.55
N GLY A 287 22.80 34.15 7.54
CA GLY A 287 21.37 33.94 7.68
C GLY A 287 21.02 32.65 8.44
N PHE A 288 19.76 32.54 8.87
CA PHE A 288 19.25 31.35 9.55
C PHE A 288 17.76 31.12 9.29
N VAL A 289 17.32 29.88 9.49
CA VAL A 289 15.92 29.48 9.62
C VAL A 289 15.76 28.73 10.94
N LYS A 290 14.87 29.20 11.81
CA LYS A 290 14.69 28.64 13.16
C LYS A 290 13.22 28.60 13.60
N ASP A 291 12.86 27.61 14.41
CA ASP A 291 11.54 27.49 15.05
C ASP A 291 10.40 27.48 14.01
N VAL A 292 10.40 26.45 13.16
CA VAL A 292 9.41 26.28 12.11
C VAL A 292 8.53 25.07 12.42
N LEU A 293 7.21 25.26 12.37
CA LEU A 293 6.22 24.21 12.54
C LEU A 293 5.40 24.04 11.26
N PHE A 294 5.53 22.87 10.64
CA PHE A 294 4.65 22.39 9.59
C PHE A 294 3.74 21.30 10.15
N GLN A 295 2.43 21.53 10.20
CA GLN A 295 1.49 20.61 10.85
C GLN A 295 0.20 20.39 10.05
N ASN A 296 -0.35 19.16 10.07
CA ASN A 296 -1.66 18.83 9.48
C ASN A 296 -1.74 19.17 7.97
N ALA A 297 -0.76 18.74 7.18
CA ALA A 297 -0.72 19.00 5.74
C ALA A 297 -1.21 17.78 4.93
N VAL A 298 -2.04 18.01 3.92
CA VAL A 298 -2.52 16.98 2.99
C VAL A 298 -1.93 17.21 1.60
N MET A 299 -1.34 16.17 1.04
CA MET A 299 -0.67 16.17 -0.25
C MET A 299 -1.51 15.40 -1.27
N HIS A 300 -1.80 16.01 -2.42
CA HIS A 300 -2.46 15.37 -3.55
C HIS A 300 -1.56 15.49 -4.79
N ASN A 301 -0.87 14.40 -5.11
CA ASN A 301 0.01 14.29 -6.26
C ASN A 301 1.07 15.42 -6.29
N VAL A 302 1.69 15.70 -5.16
CA VAL A 302 2.71 16.76 -5.02
C VAL A 302 4.07 16.20 -5.38
N LYS A 303 4.85 16.88 -6.24
CA LYS A 303 6.12 16.34 -6.74
C LYS A 303 7.18 16.21 -5.63
N HIS A 304 7.37 17.23 -4.80
CA HIS A 304 8.26 17.22 -3.63
C HIS A 304 7.50 17.67 -2.36
N PRO A 305 6.74 16.77 -1.70
CA PRO A 305 5.92 17.10 -0.54
C PRO A 305 6.66 17.80 0.60
N VAL A 306 7.83 17.30 0.99
CA VAL A 306 8.65 17.86 2.06
C VAL A 306 10.08 17.98 1.56
N ILE A 307 10.64 19.19 1.59
CA ILE A 307 11.98 19.42 1.07
C ILE A 307 12.75 20.51 1.83
N ILE A 308 14.00 20.19 2.21
CA ILE A 308 15.03 21.16 2.59
C ILE A 308 16.14 21.04 1.55
N ASP A 309 16.42 22.13 0.85
CA ASP A 309 17.47 22.21 -0.17
C ASP A 309 18.43 23.35 0.18
N GLN A 310 19.57 23.00 0.76
CA GLN A 310 20.67 23.94 1.04
C GLN A 310 21.66 24.06 -0.13
N TYR A 311 21.35 23.50 -1.29
CA TYR A 311 22.18 23.58 -2.50
C TYR A 311 21.45 24.29 -3.63
N TYR A 312 20.44 25.10 -3.30
CA TYR A 312 19.65 25.84 -4.28
C TYR A 312 20.55 26.78 -5.09
N CYS A 313 20.59 26.56 -6.40
CA CYS A 313 21.52 27.25 -7.29
C CYS A 313 20.91 27.39 -8.70
N PRO A 314 19.87 28.22 -8.88
CA PRO A 314 19.22 28.37 -10.17
C PRO A 314 20.22 28.89 -11.22
N HIS A 315 20.20 28.26 -12.40
CA HIS A 315 21.09 28.55 -13.55
C HIS A 315 22.59 28.28 -13.35
N HIS A 316 23.01 27.70 -12.22
CA HIS A 316 24.42 27.42 -11.89
C HIS A 316 25.34 28.66 -11.89
N ILE A 317 24.77 29.86 -11.74
CA ILE A 317 25.49 31.13 -11.72
C ILE A 317 25.72 31.55 -10.26
N ASP A 318 26.96 31.93 -9.92
CA ASP A 318 27.36 32.41 -8.59
C ASP A 318 27.17 31.43 -7.41
N CYS A 319 27.17 30.11 -7.69
CA CYS A 319 27.06 29.04 -6.70
C CYS A 319 27.69 27.66 -7.07
N PRO A 320 28.77 27.54 -7.87
CA PRO A 320 29.29 26.22 -8.23
C PRO A 320 30.06 25.54 -7.07
N GLY A 321 29.47 24.46 -6.52
CA GLY A 321 30.15 23.51 -5.63
C GLY A 321 30.32 23.93 -4.17
N GLN A 322 29.64 24.98 -3.73
CA GLN A 322 29.76 25.51 -2.36
C GLN A 322 28.60 25.07 -1.46
N ASP A 323 28.91 24.85 -0.19
CA ASP A 323 27.98 24.57 0.89
C ASP A 323 27.25 25.86 1.35
N SER A 324 25.97 25.75 1.72
CA SER A 324 25.23 26.91 2.27
C SER A 324 25.74 27.31 3.66
N GLY A 325 25.90 28.61 3.88
CA GLY A 325 26.15 29.20 5.20
C GLY A 325 24.89 29.42 6.04
N VAL A 326 23.69 29.26 5.48
CA VAL A 326 22.44 29.48 6.21
C VAL A 326 22.23 28.35 7.22
N LYS A 327 22.06 28.67 8.50
CA LYS A 327 21.82 27.66 9.55
C LYS A 327 20.34 27.30 9.65
N ILE A 328 20.01 26.01 9.61
CA ILE A 328 18.63 25.52 9.75
C ILE A 328 18.51 24.70 11.04
N SER A 329 17.61 25.10 11.94
CA SER A 329 17.41 24.41 13.21
C SER A 329 15.95 24.41 13.68
N GLN A 330 15.58 23.42 14.49
CA GLN A 330 14.26 23.35 15.14
C GLN A 330 13.09 23.40 14.16
N VAL A 331 13.11 22.53 13.15
CA VAL A 331 12.03 22.40 12.16
C VAL A 331 11.23 21.13 12.45
N THR A 332 9.95 21.29 12.69
CA THR A 332 9.02 20.18 12.98
C THR A 332 8.06 19.98 11.81
N TYR A 333 7.97 18.74 11.34
CA TYR A 333 6.98 18.26 10.39
C TYR A 333 6.07 17.26 11.12
N SER A 334 4.78 17.56 11.22
CA SER A 334 3.84 16.80 12.05
C SER A 334 2.52 16.53 11.29
N ASN A 335 2.05 15.28 11.29
CA ASN A 335 0.80 14.87 10.64
C ASN A 335 0.73 15.33 9.17
N ILE A 336 1.69 14.85 8.36
CA ILE A 336 1.75 15.15 6.92
C ILE A 336 1.38 13.88 6.17
N ARG A 337 0.30 13.94 5.39
CA ARG A 337 -0.27 12.76 4.73
C ARG A 337 -0.62 12.97 3.27
N GLY A 338 -0.77 11.88 2.52
CA GLY A 338 -1.32 11.89 1.17
C GLY A 338 -0.36 11.33 0.12
N SER A 339 -0.45 11.82 -1.12
CA SER A 339 0.27 11.24 -2.25
C SER A 339 1.33 12.18 -2.85
N SER A 340 2.46 11.58 -3.22
CA SER A 340 3.56 12.22 -3.94
C SER A 340 3.60 11.78 -5.39
N ALA A 341 3.83 12.74 -6.29
CA ALA A 341 4.07 12.48 -7.71
C ALA A 341 5.48 11.90 -7.96
N SER A 342 6.40 11.99 -7.01
CA SER A 342 7.73 11.40 -7.12
C SER A 342 7.95 10.31 -6.07
N GLN A 343 8.85 9.37 -6.36
CA GLN A 343 9.13 8.28 -5.44
C GLN A 343 9.82 8.77 -4.15
N VAL A 344 10.59 9.86 -4.19
CA VAL A 344 11.25 10.45 -3.01
C VAL A 344 10.42 11.65 -2.54
N ALA A 345 9.57 11.43 -1.54
CA ALA A 345 8.61 12.41 -1.07
C ALA A 345 9.15 13.36 0.02
N VAL A 346 10.16 12.90 0.77
CA VAL A 346 10.83 13.69 1.81
C VAL A 346 12.31 13.79 1.46
N THR A 347 12.82 14.99 1.26
CA THR A 347 14.22 15.22 0.91
C THR A 347 14.85 16.25 1.86
N PHE A 348 15.86 15.84 2.61
CA PHE A 348 16.70 16.75 3.39
C PHE A 348 18.11 16.74 2.82
N ASN A 349 18.40 17.73 1.99
CA ASN A 349 19.72 17.92 1.40
C ASN A 349 20.41 19.08 2.13
N CYS A 350 20.93 18.78 3.32
CA CYS A 350 21.53 19.76 4.20
C CYS A 350 23.04 19.89 3.95
N SER A 351 23.59 21.05 4.28
CA SER A 351 24.99 21.38 4.06
C SER A 351 25.91 20.53 4.94
N SER A 352 27.04 20.12 4.38
CA SER A 352 28.07 19.40 5.14
C SER A 352 28.77 20.29 6.18
N THR A 353 28.86 21.59 5.91
CA THR A 353 29.49 22.59 6.82
C THR A 353 28.50 23.20 7.81
N ASN A 354 27.21 23.24 7.47
CA ASN A 354 26.13 23.66 8.36
C ASN A 354 24.97 22.65 8.34
N PRO A 355 25.16 21.46 8.96
CA PRO A 355 24.12 20.43 9.03
C PRO A 355 22.81 20.95 9.62
N CYS A 356 21.67 20.44 9.15
CA CYS A 356 20.38 20.72 9.76
C CYS A 356 20.30 20.03 11.13
N THR A 357 19.85 20.74 12.16
CA THR A 357 19.76 20.20 13.53
C THR A 357 18.37 20.33 14.10
N GLY A 358 17.98 19.39 14.97
CA GLY A 358 16.67 19.44 15.63
C GLY A 358 15.49 19.28 14.65
N ILE A 359 15.68 18.53 13.57
CA ILE A 359 14.58 18.16 12.67
C ILE A 359 13.69 17.13 13.37
N ARG A 360 12.37 17.36 13.41
CA ARG A 360 11.42 16.42 13.99
C ARG A 360 10.42 15.97 12.94
N LEU A 361 10.27 14.66 12.79
CA LEU A 361 9.25 14.02 11.95
C LEU A 361 8.26 13.28 12.85
N GLU A 362 6.98 13.64 12.76
CA GLU A 362 5.93 13.04 13.56
C GLU A 362 4.72 12.74 12.66
N GLU A 363 4.26 11.49 12.63
CA GLU A 363 3.06 11.12 11.84
C GLU A 363 3.14 11.52 10.36
N ILE A 364 4.18 11.05 9.66
CA ILE A 364 4.34 11.25 8.22
C ILE A 364 3.80 10.01 7.48
N ASP A 365 2.83 10.19 6.60
CA ASP A 365 2.17 9.13 5.83
C ASP A 365 2.06 9.52 4.35
N LEU A 366 3.16 9.38 3.61
CA LEU A 366 3.23 9.75 2.20
C LEU A 366 3.42 8.52 1.32
N THR A 367 2.55 8.38 0.31
CA THR A 367 2.62 7.31 -0.70
C THR A 367 3.07 7.83 -2.05
N HIS A 368 3.71 6.98 -2.85
CA HIS A 368 3.92 7.21 -4.28
C HIS A 368 3.18 6.13 -5.07
N GLY A 369 2.09 6.52 -5.73
CA GLY A 369 1.11 5.55 -6.24
C GLY A 369 0.51 4.76 -5.08
N ASN A 370 0.61 3.43 -5.16
CA ASN A 370 0.09 2.51 -4.14
C ASN A 370 1.14 2.06 -3.12
N GLU A 371 2.40 2.46 -3.29
CA GLU A 371 3.50 2.07 -2.41
C GLU A 371 3.82 3.22 -1.44
N PRO A 372 4.36 2.92 -0.25
CA PRO A 372 5.00 3.94 0.57
C PRO A 372 6.02 4.72 -0.27
N ALA A 373 6.05 6.03 -0.11
CA ALA A 373 7.07 6.84 -0.76
C ALA A 373 8.47 6.50 -0.18
N LYS A 374 9.50 7.25 -0.57
CA LYS A 374 10.86 7.17 -0.01
C LYS A 374 11.27 8.50 0.61
N SER A 375 12.13 8.46 1.63
CA SER A 375 12.84 9.63 2.14
C SER A 375 14.31 9.56 1.75
N SER A 376 14.93 10.72 1.53
CA SER A 376 16.37 10.88 1.35
C SER A 376 16.88 11.94 2.32
N CYS A 377 17.94 11.63 3.07
CA CYS A 377 18.51 12.53 4.06
C CYS A 377 20.04 12.57 3.95
N GLU A 378 20.60 13.77 3.92
CA GLU A 378 22.02 14.06 3.92
C GLU A 378 22.29 15.20 4.92
N CYS A 379 23.30 15.01 5.79
CA CYS A 379 23.71 15.98 6.81
C CYS A 379 22.57 16.59 7.65
N ALA A 380 21.55 15.77 7.96
CA ALA A 380 20.42 16.15 8.80
C ALA A 380 20.38 15.32 10.08
N GLU A 381 20.31 15.99 11.22
CA GLU A 381 20.15 15.38 12.55
C GLU A 381 18.75 15.67 13.10
N GLY A 382 18.11 14.64 13.64
CA GLY A 382 16.74 14.75 14.11
C GLY A 382 16.17 13.50 14.78
N THR A 383 14.89 13.57 15.11
CA THR A 383 14.10 12.45 15.65
C THR A 383 12.88 12.17 14.77
N ALA A 384 12.46 10.91 14.77
CA ALA A 384 11.22 10.47 14.12
C ALA A 384 10.37 9.68 15.13
N SER A 385 9.07 9.95 15.20
CA SER A 385 8.15 9.24 16.10
C SER A 385 6.75 9.11 15.50
N GLY A 386 5.95 8.17 15.99
CA GLY A 386 4.65 7.83 15.40
C GLY A 386 4.80 7.05 14.08
N PHE A 387 3.74 7.04 13.27
CA PHE A 387 3.76 6.45 11.93
C PHE A 387 4.60 7.33 11.00
N VAL A 388 5.76 6.86 10.53
CA VAL A 388 6.65 7.64 9.65
C VAL A 388 6.99 6.79 8.42
N GLU A 389 6.12 6.85 7.42
CA GLU A 389 6.40 6.48 6.05
C GLU A 389 6.50 7.75 5.20
N PRO A 390 7.66 8.00 4.59
CA PRO A 390 8.52 6.94 4.05
C PRO A 390 9.77 6.57 4.88
N PRO A 391 10.23 5.29 4.85
CA PRO A 391 11.38 4.81 5.62
C PRO A 391 12.71 5.39 5.12
N SER A 392 13.67 5.56 6.04
CA SER A 392 15.01 6.09 5.75
C SER A 392 15.73 5.24 4.70
N PHE A 393 16.11 5.86 3.58
CA PHE A 393 16.72 5.16 2.43
C PHE A 393 18.21 5.47 2.29
N TYR A 394 19.05 4.44 2.38
CA TYR A 394 20.51 4.52 2.31
C TYR A 394 21.00 3.86 1.02
N SER A 395 21.12 4.63 -0.05
CA SER A 395 21.70 4.15 -1.32
C SER A 395 23.21 3.95 -1.18
N VAL A 396 23.74 2.78 -1.55
CA VAL A 396 25.18 2.50 -1.48
C VAL A 396 26.02 3.42 -2.39
N LEU A 397 25.41 3.99 -3.42
CA LEU A 397 26.08 4.96 -4.30
C LEU A 397 26.49 6.22 -3.53
N ASN A 398 25.65 6.68 -2.60
CA ASN A 398 25.92 7.86 -1.76
C ASN A 398 27.08 7.61 -0.78
N TYR A 399 27.45 6.35 -0.57
CA TYR A 399 28.59 5.95 0.25
C TYR A 399 29.83 5.61 -0.59
N GLY A 400 29.81 5.88 -1.90
CA GLY A 400 30.94 5.72 -2.81
C GLY A 400 30.97 4.41 -3.60
N ALA A 401 29.91 3.58 -3.55
CA ALA A 401 29.84 2.38 -4.38
C ALA A 401 29.73 2.75 -5.86
N LYS A 402 30.30 1.92 -6.75
CA LYS A 402 30.17 2.08 -8.20
C LYS A 402 29.63 0.82 -8.84
N ALA A 403 28.67 1.01 -9.74
CA ALA A 403 27.96 -0.07 -10.43
C ALA A 403 28.71 -0.57 -11.68
N ASP A 404 30.04 -0.70 -11.61
CA ASP A 404 30.92 -1.01 -12.74
C ASP A 404 31.45 -2.45 -12.77
N GLY A 405 31.16 -3.24 -11.71
CA GLY A 405 31.68 -4.61 -11.52
C GLY A 405 33.19 -4.68 -11.32
N LYS A 406 33.86 -3.56 -11.06
CA LYS A 406 35.33 -3.41 -10.99
C LYS A 406 35.81 -2.71 -9.73
N THR A 407 35.10 -1.68 -9.27
CA THR A 407 35.44 -0.93 -8.07
C THR A 407 34.90 -1.66 -6.84
N ASP A 408 35.78 -1.96 -5.89
CA ASP A 408 35.38 -2.66 -4.66
C ASP A 408 34.42 -1.80 -3.83
N SER A 409 33.20 -2.32 -3.66
CA SER A 409 32.09 -1.67 -2.99
C SER A 409 31.90 -2.16 -1.55
N ALA A 410 32.81 -2.98 -1.02
CA ALA A 410 32.79 -3.48 0.36
C ALA A 410 32.67 -2.35 1.41
N GLN A 411 33.56 -1.36 1.38
CA GLN A 411 33.54 -0.25 2.35
C GLN A 411 32.28 0.64 2.22
N PRO A 412 31.83 1.03 1.02
CA PRO A 412 30.53 1.70 0.85
C PRO A 412 29.35 0.95 1.47
N LEU A 413 29.28 -0.37 1.27
CA LEU A 413 28.24 -1.23 1.86
C LEU A 413 28.28 -1.21 3.39
N LEU A 414 29.48 -1.30 3.98
CA LEU A 414 29.67 -1.26 5.44
C LEU A 414 29.30 0.11 6.02
N LYS A 415 29.59 1.22 5.32
CA LYS A 415 29.19 2.56 5.74
C LYS A 415 27.67 2.75 5.71
N ALA A 416 27.02 2.30 4.64
CA ALA A 416 25.56 2.31 4.53
C ALA A 416 24.91 1.47 5.65
N TRP A 417 25.48 0.31 5.95
CA TRP A 417 25.08 -0.52 7.10
C TRP A 417 25.22 0.21 8.42
N ALA A 418 26.37 0.82 8.68
CA ALA A 418 26.61 1.55 9.93
C ALA A 418 25.60 2.70 10.14
N ALA A 419 25.21 3.40 9.07
CA ALA A 419 24.17 4.43 9.13
C ALA A 419 22.78 3.83 9.45
N ALA A 420 22.37 2.80 8.71
CA ALA A 420 21.09 2.13 8.93
C ALA A 420 20.97 1.49 10.33
N CYS A 421 22.07 0.92 10.83
CA CYS A 421 22.19 0.26 12.12
C CYS A 421 22.05 1.24 13.31
N ARG A 422 22.48 2.50 13.12
CA ARG A 422 22.32 3.60 14.10
C ARG A 422 20.95 4.29 14.04
N SER A 423 20.22 4.14 12.94
CA SER A 423 18.90 4.77 12.75
C SER A 423 17.93 4.41 13.89
N SER A 424 17.09 5.35 14.29
CA SER A 424 16.00 5.12 15.24
C SER A 424 14.68 4.70 14.57
N SER A 425 14.61 4.73 13.24
CA SER A 425 13.44 4.35 12.43
C SER A 425 13.78 3.23 11.45
N PRO A 426 12.78 2.48 10.93
CA PRO A 426 13.00 1.46 9.90
C PRO A 426 13.85 1.98 8.74
N ALA A 427 14.86 1.21 8.36
CA ALA A 427 15.87 1.62 7.41
C ALA A 427 15.95 0.68 6.22
N THR A 428 16.13 1.22 5.02
CA THR A 428 16.43 0.43 3.82
C THR A 428 17.82 0.78 3.29
N ILE A 429 18.73 -0.20 3.28
CA ILE A 429 19.97 -0.13 2.50
C ILE A 429 19.63 -0.59 1.09
N HIS A 430 19.96 0.24 0.09
CA HIS A 430 19.65 -0.06 -1.30
C HIS A 430 20.90 -0.23 -2.14
N VAL A 431 21.02 -1.42 -2.76
CA VAL A 431 21.94 -1.69 -3.86
C VAL A 431 21.14 -1.59 -5.17
N PRO A 432 21.33 -0.54 -5.97
CA PRO A 432 20.55 -0.33 -7.20
C PRO A 432 20.93 -1.34 -8.29
N ALA A 433 20.27 -1.26 -9.44
CA ALA A 433 20.62 -2.06 -10.61
C ALA A 433 22.06 -1.78 -11.07
N GLY A 434 22.75 -2.81 -11.54
CA GLY A 434 24.15 -2.76 -11.96
C GLY A 434 24.99 -3.85 -11.30
N SER A 435 26.30 -3.89 -11.59
CA SER A 435 27.22 -4.88 -11.04
C SER A 435 28.14 -4.25 -10.01
N PHE A 436 28.24 -4.82 -8.83
CA PHE A 436 29.04 -4.29 -7.71
C PHE A 436 30.07 -5.33 -7.30
N LEU A 437 31.34 -5.05 -7.56
CA LEU A 437 32.43 -5.88 -7.04
C LEU A 437 32.45 -5.73 -5.52
N VAL A 438 32.46 -6.85 -4.79
CA VAL A 438 32.60 -6.85 -3.32
C VAL A 438 33.66 -7.85 -2.93
N SER A 439 34.75 -7.39 -2.33
CA SER A 439 35.82 -8.26 -1.82
C SER A 439 35.34 -9.09 -0.64
N GLN A 440 34.88 -8.45 0.43
CA GLN A 440 34.27 -9.06 1.62
C GLN A 440 33.39 -8.02 2.33
N ALA A 441 32.21 -8.44 2.81
CA ALA A 441 31.32 -7.57 3.59
C ALA A 441 30.73 -8.34 4.79
N ILE A 442 31.17 -7.96 6.00
CA ILE A 442 30.68 -8.54 7.25
C ILE A 442 29.91 -7.48 8.03
N PHE A 443 28.60 -7.66 8.11
CA PHE A 443 27.67 -6.78 8.79
C PHE A 443 27.48 -7.24 10.24
N HIS A 444 27.89 -6.40 11.19
CA HIS A 444 27.83 -6.70 12.62
C HIS A 444 26.68 -5.96 13.31
N GLY A 445 26.04 -6.65 14.25
CA GLY A 445 25.21 -6.05 15.30
C GLY A 445 25.82 -6.22 16.71
N PRO A 446 25.08 -5.88 17.77
CA PRO A 446 23.66 -5.49 17.76
C PRO A 446 23.46 -4.08 17.17
N CYS A 447 22.34 -3.89 16.49
CA CYS A 447 21.93 -2.58 15.98
C CYS A 447 20.92 -1.91 16.91
N LYS A 448 20.91 -0.58 16.95
CA LYS A 448 19.83 0.18 17.59
C LYS A 448 18.51 -0.02 16.83
N ASN A 449 18.62 -0.17 15.51
CA ASN A 449 17.51 -0.48 14.62
C ASN A 449 17.29 -1.99 14.49
N THR A 450 16.08 -2.46 14.77
CA THR A 450 15.65 -3.86 14.59
C THR A 450 14.74 -4.05 13.37
N ALA A 451 14.69 -3.07 12.45
CA ALA A 451 13.88 -3.10 11.24
C ALA A 451 14.71 -2.63 10.04
N ILE A 452 15.76 -3.38 9.71
CA ILE A 452 16.67 -3.06 8.60
C ILE A 452 16.35 -3.95 7.40
N LYS A 453 16.06 -3.32 6.27
CA LYS A 453 15.88 -3.98 4.97
C LYS A 453 17.13 -3.75 4.10
N PHE A 454 17.68 -4.83 3.59
CA PHE A 454 18.79 -4.83 2.65
C PHE A 454 18.24 -5.21 1.26
N SER A 455 17.99 -4.22 0.42
CA SER A 455 17.28 -4.36 -0.86
C SER A 455 18.26 -4.34 -2.04
N ILE A 456 18.44 -5.50 -2.67
CA ILE A 456 19.39 -5.71 -3.77
C ILE A 456 18.61 -5.79 -5.09
N HIS A 457 18.85 -4.85 -5.99
CA HIS A 457 18.28 -4.84 -7.34
C HIS A 457 19.31 -5.18 -8.41
N GLY A 458 20.61 -5.07 -8.09
CA GLY A 458 21.72 -5.41 -8.97
C GLY A 458 22.32 -6.80 -8.71
N THR A 459 23.54 -6.98 -9.21
CA THR A 459 24.39 -8.15 -8.97
C THR A 459 25.55 -7.74 -8.08
N ILE A 460 25.68 -8.39 -6.93
CA ILE A 460 26.90 -8.35 -6.12
C ILE A 460 27.79 -9.49 -6.60
N VAL A 461 29.00 -9.15 -7.02
CA VAL A 461 29.93 -10.09 -7.63
C VAL A 461 31.22 -10.17 -6.85
N SER A 462 31.74 -11.38 -6.62
CA SER A 462 33.05 -11.56 -6.01
C SER A 462 34.15 -11.21 -7.04
N PRO A 463 35.41 -10.99 -6.63
CA PRO A 463 36.49 -10.80 -7.61
C PRO A 463 36.69 -12.04 -8.51
N SER A 464 37.65 -12.08 -9.43
CA SER A 464 37.76 -13.20 -10.40
C SER A 464 38.63 -14.40 -9.98
N TYR A 465 39.57 -14.25 -9.04
CA TYR A 465 40.45 -15.33 -8.56
C TYR A 465 39.80 -16.20 -7.46
N TYR A 466 40.46 -17.15 -6.79
CA TYR A 466 39.89 -17.85 -5.62
C TYR A 466 40.81 -17.65 -4.39
N GLY A 467 40.28 -17.82 -3.17
CA GLY A 467 41.05 -17.65 -1.92
C GLY A 467 41.08 -16.22 -1.36
N LYS A 468 39.97 -15.48 -1.50
CA LYS A 468 39.86 -14.05 -1.15
C LYS A 468 39.24 -13.77 0.20
N SER A 469 38.64 -14.78 0.83
CA SER A 469 38.31 -14.68 2.24
C SER A 469 39.63 -14.56 3.00
N ASP A 470 39.68 -13.63 3.94
CA ASP A 470 40.66 -13.70 5.02
C ASP A 470 40.62 -15.09 5.71
N ALA A 471 41.47 -15.31 6.72
CA ALA A 471 41.47 -16.57 7.46
C ALA A 471 40.08 -16.99 8.02
N SER A 472 39.08 -16.08 8.03
CA SER A 472 37.71 -16.34 8.50
C SER A 472 36.83 -17.15 7.53
N GLY A 473 37.16 -17.23 6.23
CA GLY A 473 36.40 -18.05 5.27
C GLY A 473 35.01 -17.51 4.88
N LYS A 474 34.75 -16.20 5.02
CA LYS A 474 33.43 -15.56 4.77
C LYS A 474 33.48 -14.58 3.60
N TRP A 475 32.42 -14.51 2.78
CA TRP A 475 32.26 -13.47 1.75
C TRP A 475 31.25 -12.39 2.17
N ILE A 476 29.96 -12.72 2.21
CA ILE A 476 28.90 -11.85 2.74
C ILE A 476 28.34 -12.49 4.02
N ALA A 477 28.42 -11.77 5.14
CA ALA A 477 27.98 -12.29 6.42
C ALA A 477 27.20 -11.27 7.25
N PHE A 478 26.16 -11.75 7.95
CA PHE A 478 25.42 -11.02 8.97
C PHE A 478 25.61 -11.73 10.31
N ASN A 479 26.18 -11.03 11.28
CA ASN A 479 26.53 -11.61 12.59
C ASN A 479 25.88 -10.82 13.71
N ASN A 480 25.20 -11.52 14.62
CA ASN A 480 24.58 -10.95 15.82
C ASN A 480 23.58 -9.81 15.51
N VAL A 481 22.72 -10.02 14.52
CA VAL A 481 21.71 -9.03 14.08
C VAL A 481 20.29 -9.50 14.41
N GLU A 482 19.37 -8.54 14.54
CA GLU A 482 17.95 -8.80 14.80
C GLU A 482 17.07 -8.02 13.82
N GLY A 483 16.06 -8.70 13.26
CA GLY A 483 15.02 -8.05 12.44
C GLY A 483 15.51 -7.56 11.08
N VAL A 484 16.45 -8.29 10.47
CA VAL A 484 17.02 -7.96 9.16
C VAL A 484 16.29 -8.72 8.04
N THR A 485 15.90 -7.98 6.99
CA THR A 485 15.32 -8.55 5.76
C THR A 485 16.26 -8.34 4.58
N ILE A 486 16.78 -9.42 3.99
CA ILE A 486 17.59 -9.41 2.77
C ILE A 486 16.66 -9.74 1.59
N ARG A 487 16.55 -8.85 0.61
CA ARG A 487 15.58 -8.98 -0.48
C ARG A 487 16.18 -8.78 -1.87
N GLY A 488 15.89 -9.72 -2.76
CA GLY A 488 16.17 -9.63 -4.20
C GLY A 488 17.63 -9.83 -4.61
N GLY A 489 17.91 -9.56 -5.88
CA GLY A 489 19.25 -9.43 -6.44
C GLY A 489 20.00 -10.75 -6.65
N ASN A 490 21.18 -10.62 -7.28
CA ASN A 490 22.06 -11.74 -7.57
C ASN A 490 23.33 -11.66 -6.72
N LEU A 491 23.72 -12.79 -6.12
CA LEU A 491 25.01 -12.98 -5.45
C LEU A 491 25.84 -13.95 -6.29
N ASP A 492 26.75 -13.45 -7.12
CA ASP A 492 27.64 -14.27 -7.96
C ASP A 492 29.02 -14.39 -7.31
N ALA A 493 29.27 -15.54 -6.72
CA ALA A 493 30.50 -15.83 -6.00
C ALA A 493 31.65 -16.32 -6.90
N ARG A 494 31.41 -16.56 -8.20
CA ARG A 494 32.43 -16.95 -9.20
C ARG A 494 33.29 -18.18 -8.82
N GLY A 495 32.68 -19.19 -8.20
CA GLY A 495 33.36 -20.39 -7.70
C GLY A 495 33.99 -21.30 -8.75
N GLY A 496 33.72 -21.09 -10.04
CA GLY A 496 34.19 -21.95 -11.15
C GLY A 496 35.69 -22.26 -11.13
N ALA A 497 36.53 -21.24 -10.91
CA ALA A 497 37.98 -21.43 -10.88
C ALA A 497 38.45 -22.29 -9.70
N LEU A 498 37.79 -22.20 -8.55
CA LEU A 498 38.09 -23.05 -7.39
C LEU A 498 37.67 -24.49 -7.65
N TRP A 499 36.54 -24.71 -8.31
CA TRP A 499 36.09 -26.05 -8.67
C TRP A 499 37.09 -26.72 -9.62
N THR A 500 37.57 -26.02 -10.66
CA THR A 500 38.63 -26.52 -11.55
C THR A 500 39.90 -26.89 -10.79
N CYS A 501 40.36 -26.03 -9.86
CA CYS A 501 41.50 -26.35 -9.01
C CYS A 501 41.30 -27.66 -8.24
N LYS A 502 40.12 -27.85 -7.63
CA LYS A 502 39.77 -29.06 -6.88
C LYS A 502 39.71 -30.30 -7.78
N PHE A 503 39.18 -30.19 -9.01
CA PHE A 503 39.15 -31.30 -9.97
C PHE A 503 40.54 -31.73 -10.45
N ASP A 504 41.45 -30.78 -10.62
CA ASP A 504 42.85 -31.05 -11.03
C ASP A 504 43.67 -31.74 -9.93
N GLY A 505 43.11 -31.98 -8.74
CA GLY A 505 43.82 -32.56 -7.60
C GLY A 505 44.91 -31.64 -7.03
N ARG A 506 44.86 -30.34 -7.33
CA ARG A 506 45.81 -29.35 -6.82
C ARG A 506 45.53 -29.04 -5.35
N SER A 507 46.53 -28.48 -4.66
CA SER A 507 46.32 -27.88 -3.34
C SER A 507 45.57 -26.56 -3.51
N CYS A 508 44.32 -26.51 -3.02
CA CYS A 508 43.39 -25.40 -3.21
C CYS A 508 42.85 -24.91 -1.85
N PRO A 509 42.50 -23.62 -1.71
CA PRO A 509 41.86 -23.13 -0.50
C PRO A 509 40.45 -23.71 -0.31
N THR A 510 39.92 -23.63 0.91
CA THR A 510 38.59 -24.18 1.26
C THR A 510 37.46 -23.54 0.45
N GLY A 511 37.55 -22.24 0.20
CA GLY A 511 36.50 -21.41 -0.39
C GLY A 511 35.56 -20.80 0.67
N ALA A 512 34.72 -19.85 0.27
CA ALA A 512 33.77 -19.16 1.15
C ALA A 512 32.31 -19.40 0.75
N PRO A 513 31.38 -19.51 1.72
CA PRO A 513 29.95 -19.48 1.41
C PRO A 513 29.49 -18.14 0.85
N SER A 514 28.45 -18.16 0.00
CA SER A 514 27.95 -16.93 -0.64
C SER A 514 27.30 -15.98 0.37
N LEU A 515 26.48 -16.52 1.28
CA LEU A 515 25.80 -15.77 2.34
C LEU A 515 25.80 -16.57 3.65
N ILE A 516 26.24 -15.93 4.73
CA ILE A 516 26.20 -16.50 6.08
C ILE A 516 25.36 -15.60 6.99
N VAL A 517 24.42 -16.18 7.71
CA VAL A 517 23.73 -15.52 8.82
C VAL A 517 24.03 -16.29 10.09
N SER A 518 24.65 -15.63 11.06
CA SER A 518 25.09 -16.27 12.30
C SER A 518 24.61 -15.56 13.56
N ASN A 519 24.24 -16.33 14.58
CA ASN A 519 23.87 -15.86 15.92
C ASN A 519 22.78 -14.77 15.90
N SER A 520 21.79 -14.89 15.03
CA SER A 520 20.86 -13.81 14.69
C SER A 520 19.39 -14.21 14.91
N LYS A 521 18.52 -13.20 15.07
CA LYS A 521 17.09 -13.39 15.35
C LYS A 521 16.20 -12.70 14.32
N ASN A 522 15.03 -13.28 14.05
CA ASN A 522 13.99 -12.65 13.22
C ASN A 522 14.51 -12.23 11.83
N ILE A 523 15.12 -13.17 11.10
CA ILE A 523 15.76 -12.91 9.81
C ILE A 523 14.84 -13.33 8.66
N ALA A 524 14.77 -12.51 7.61
CA ALA A 524 14.07 -12.85 6.38
C ALA A 524 15.03 -12.76 5.17
N ILE A 525 15.01 -13.77 4.31
CA ILE A 525 15.74 -13.83 3.04
C ILE A 525 14.70 -14.11 1.94
N ASP A 526 14.43 -13.13 1.08
CA ASP A 526 13.31 -13.19 0.12
C ASP A 526 13.76 -12.87 -1.31
N GLY A 527 13.59 -13.80 -2.24
CA GLY A 527 13.84 -13.58 -3.68
C GLY A 527 15.32 -13.42 -4.08
N VAL A 528 16.26 -13.86 -3.25
CA VAL A 528 17.71 -13.82 -3.56
C VAL A 528 18.07 -14.93 -4.54
N THR A 529 18.88 -14.61 -5.55
CA THR A 529 19.50 -15.59 -6.44
C THR A 529 20.99 -15.74 -6.09
N SER A 530 21.43 -16.92 -5.64
CA SER A 530 22.83 -17.21 -5.37
C SER A 530 23.43 -18.06 -6.48
N ILE A 531 24.55 -17.60 -7.04
CA ILE A 531 25.15 -18.12 -8.27
C ILE A 531 26.59 -18.52 -7.97
N ASN A 532 26.96 -19.73 -8.41
CA ASN A 532 28.32 -20.24 -8.42
C ASN A 532 29.09 -20.04 -7.11
N SER A 533 28.57 -20.56 -5.99
CA SER A 533 29.27 -20.46 -4.70
C SER A 533 30.60 -21.23 -4.69
N GLU A 534 31.64 -20.69 -4.03
CA GLU A 534 32.92 -21.40 -3.84
C GLU A 534 32.76 -22.63 -2.90
N LEU A 535 31.82 -22.53 -1.96
CA LEU A 535 31.40 -23.56 -1.01
C LEU A 535 29.87 -23.52 -0.90
N PHE A 536 29.28 -23.46 0.29
CA PHE A 536 27.82 -23.42 0.49
C PHE A 536 27.20 -22.13 -0.07
N HIS A 537 25.98 -22.18 -0.58
CA HIS A 537 25.30 -20.98 -1.07
C HIS A 537 24.78 -20.14 0.11
N ILE A 538 23.91 -20.70 0.96
CA ILE A 538 23.34 -20.00 2.11
C ILE A 538 23.56 -20.82 3.39
N VAL A 539 24.12 -20.18 4.42
CA VAL A 539 24.40 -20.79 5.71
C VAL A 539 23.63 -20.07 6.82
N ILE A 540 22.81 -20.82 7.56
CA ILE A 540 22.10 -20.37 8.76
C ILE A 540 22.67 -21.09 9.98
N LEU A 541 23.34 -20.34 10.85
CA LEU A 541 24.08 -20.89 11.99
C LEU A 541 23.69 -20.19 13.30
N GLY A 542 23.26 -20.93 14.32
CA GLY A 542 22.98 -20.31 15.63
C GLY A 542 21.80 -19.34 15.64
N CYS A 543 20.84 -19.48 14.72
CA CYS A 543 19.78 -18.47 14.51
C CYS A 543 18.42 -18.92 15.08
N GLN A 544 17.57 -17.94 15.42
CA GLN A 544 16.19 -18.15 15.87
C GLN A 544 15.21 -17.35 15.01
N GLY A 545 14.20 -18.02 14.44
CA GLY A 545 13.17 -17.34 13.65
C GLY A 545 13.71 -16.85 12.31
N VAL A 546 14.00 -17.76 11.38
CA VAL A 546 14.53 -17.44 10.04
C VAL A 546 13.52 -17.84 8.97
N ARG A 547 13.17 -16.92 8.07
CA ARG A 547 12.29 -17.19 6.93
C ARG A 547 13.05 -17.01 5.62
N ILE A 548 13.18 -18.08 4.84
CA ILE A 548 13.77 -18.09 3.51
C ILE A 548 12.65 -18.37 2.50
N ARG A 549 12.41 -17.45 1.56
CA ARG A 549 11.33 -17.56 0.58
C ARG A 549 11.79 -17.19 -0.84
N GLY A 550 11.33 -17.94 -1.83
CA GLY A 550 11.50 -17.56 -3.25
C GLY A 550 12.96 -17.52 -3.71
N VAL A 551 13.85 -18.27 -3.05
CA VAL A 551 15.29 -18.26 -3.33
C VAL A 551 15.62 -19.16 -4.52
N HIS A 552 16.55 -18.70 -5.37
CA HIS A 552 17.10 -19.44 -6.49
C HIS A 552 18.59 -19.73 -6.25
N ILE A 553 18.99 -20.98 -6.42
CA ILE A 553 20.40 -21.40 -6.31
C ILE A 553 20.81 -22.05 -7.62
N LEU A 554 21.89 -21.51 -8.21
CA LEU A 554 22.38 -21.89 -9.53
C LEU A 554 23.88 -22.18 -9.47
N ALA A 555 24.24 -23.45 -9.52
CA ALA A 555 25.60 -23.93 -9.72
C ALA A 555 25.62 -25.18 -10.61
N SER A 556 26.80 -25.51 -11.14
CA SER A 556 27.01 -26.72 -11.95
C SER A 556 26.76 -28.00 -11.12
N GLU A 557 26.23 -29.05 -11.74
CA GLU A 557 26.01 -30.35 -11.08
C GLU A 557 27.30 -31.02 -10.59
N ASN A 558 28.44 -30.63 -11.15
CA ASN A 558 29.74 -31.16 -10.72
C ASN A 558 30.38 -30.31 -9.61
N SER A 559 29.80 -29.15 -9.26
CA SER A 559 30.43 -28.22 -8.31
C SER A 559 30.65 -28.89 -6.93
N PRO A 560 31.90 -28.96 -6.43
CA PRO A 560 32.22 -29.71 -5.22
C PRO A 560 31.86 -28.93 -3.95
N ASN A 561 31.13 -29.57 -3.03
CA ASN A 561 30.78 -29.06 -1.69
C ASN A 561 29.96 -27.76 -1.71
N THR A 562 29.07 -27.64 -2.70
CA THR A 562 28.24 -26.46 -2.92
C THR A 562 26.83 -26.61 -2.36
N ASP A 563 26.69 -27.03 -1.10
CA ASP A 563 25.38 -27.18 -0.46
C ASP A 563 24.51 -25.94 -0.71
N GLY A 564 23.24 -26.16 -1.07
CA GLY A 564 22.31 -25.08 -1.37
C GLY A 564 22.00 -24.26 -0.12
N ILE A 565 21.21 -24.82 0.79
CA ILE A 565 20.92 -24.17 2.07
C ILE A 565 21.36 -25.09 3.21
N HIS A 566 22.32 -24.63 3.99
CA HIS A 566 22.81 -25.30 5.18
C HIS A 566 22.20 -24.68 6.44
N VAL A 567 21.61 -25.50 7.31
CA VAL A 567 21.05 -25.08 8.60
C VAL A 567 21.68 -25.87 9.73
N GLN A 568 22.24 -25.18 10.72
CA GLN A 568 22.87 -25.80 11.88
C GLN A 568 22.66 -24.96 13.15
N MET A 569 22.56 -25.61 14.32
CA MET A 569 22.37 -24.96 15.63
C MET A 569 21.24 -23.91 15.64
N SER A 570 20.18 -24.11 14.85
CA SER A 570 19.16 -23.09 14.60
C SER A 570 17.74 -23.62 14.86
N THR A 571 16.83 -22.73 15.25
CA THR A 571 15.44 -23.08 15.55
C THR A 571 14.42 -22.14 14.95
N GLY A 572 13.25 -22.67 14.60
CA GLY A 572 12.18 -21.89 13.97
C GLY A 572 12.57 -21.37 12.60
N VAL A 573 13.14 -22.25 11.76
CA VAL A 573 13.57 -21.93 10.40
C VAL A 573 12.52 -22.41 9.40
N SER A 574 12.13 -21.58 8.44
CA SER A 574 11.23 -21.97 7.35
C SER A 574 11.85 -21.69 5.99
N ILE A 575 11.88 -22.68 5.10
CA ILE A 575 12.36 -22.59 3.72
C ILE A 575 11.20 -22.89 2.78
N VAL A 576 10.76 -21.90 2.00
CA VAL A 576 9.53 -21.98 1.22
C VAL A 576 9.76 -21.51 -0.22
N GLN A 577 9.23 -22.22 -1.22
CA GLN A 577 9.32 -21.81 -2.64
C GLN A 577 10.76 -21.64 -3.14
N ALA A 578 11.68 -22.54 -2.78
CA ALA A 578 13.06 -22.50 -3.24
C ALA A 578 13.28 -23.37 -4.50
N ASN A 579 14.15 -22.91 -5.40
CA ASN A 579 14.58 -23.67 -6.58
C ASN A 579 16.11 -23.81 -6.55
N ILE A 580 16.59 -25.03 -6.33
CA ILE A 580 17.99 -25.28 -6.00
C ILE A 580 18.59 -26.27 -6.98
N ARG A 581 19.66 -25.81 -7.64
CA ARG A 581 20.50 -26.58 -8.57
C ARG A 581 21.94 -26.44 -8.14
N THR A 582 22.55 -27.54 -7.72
CA THR A 582 23.91 -27.53 -7.20
C THR A 582 24.58 -28.89 -7.35
N GLY A 583 25.86 -29.01 -6.99
CA GLY A 583 26.60 -30.28 -7.06
C GLY A 583 26.56 -31.12 -5.78
N ASP A 584 26.13 -30.56 -4.65
CA ASP A 584 26.02 -31.27 -3.37
C ASP A 584 24.59 -31.22 -2.80
N ASP A 585 24.42 -31.28 -1.47
CA ASP A 585 23.11 -31.30 -0.82
C ASP A 585 22.27 -30.07 -1.23
N CYS A 586 21.03 -30.31 -1.67
CA CYS A 586 20.07 -29.25 -1.94
C CYS A 586 19.79 -28.44 -0.66
N ILE A 587 19.49 -29.17 0.42
CA ILE A 587 19.36 -28.63 1.77
C ILE A 587 20.06 -29.60 2.72
N SER A 588 21.03 -29.12 3.49
CA SER A 588 21.75 -29.90 4.50
C SER A 588 21.39 -29.42 5.91
N ILE A 589 21.07 -30.38 6.78
CA ILE A 589 20.58 -30.14 8.14
C ILE A 589 21.58 -30.70 9.13
N GLY A 590 22.32 -29.81 9.79
CA GLY A 590 23.36 -30.09 10.78
C GLY A 590 22.84 -30.24 12.21
N PRO A 591 23.71 -30.66 13.14
CA PRO A 591 23.38 -30.87 14.55
C PRO A 591 22.87 -29.59 15.25
N GLY A 592 22.00 -29.76 16.25
CA GLY A 592 21.36 -28.67 16.99
C GLY A 592 20.22 -27.96 16.26
N THR A 593 19.78 -28.49 15.13
CA THR A 593 18.65 -27.93 14.37
C THR A 593 17.32 -28.44 14.92
N SER A 594 16.38 -27.52 15.19
CA SER A 594 15.02 -27.90 15.61
C SER A 594 13.93 -27.04 14.97
N HIS A 595 12.71 -27.56 14.84
CA HIS A 595 11.57 -26.80 14.30
C HIS A 595 11.87 -26.20 12.92
N LEU A 596 12.26 -27.06 11.96
CA LEU A 596 12.56 -26.68 10.58
C LEU A 596 11.39 -27.09 9.67
N TRP A 597 10.87 -26.11 8.93
CA TRP A 597 9.80 -26.30 7.94
C TRP A 597 10.32 -26.08 6.53
N ILE A 598 10.24 -27.07 5.66
CA ILE A 598 10.64 -26.99 4.25
C ILE A 598 9.41 -27.28 3.39
N GLU A 599 9.01 -26.35 2.52
CA GLU A 599 7.81 -26.53 1.70
C GLU A 599 7.93 -25.95 0.28
N ARG A 600 7.36 -26.64 -0.73
CA ARG A 600 7.36 -26.19 -2.15
C ARG A 600 8.77 -25.97 -2.68
N VAL A 601 9.67 -26.94 -2.49
CA VAL A 601 11.06 -26.86 -2.96
C VAL A 601 11.27 -27.72 -4.21
N PHE A 602 11.99 -27.19 -5.19
CA PHE A 602 12.56 -27.97 -6.29
C PHE A 602 14.05 -28.20 -6.01
N CYS A 603 14.48 -29.46 -6.03
CA CYS A 603 15.87 -29.89 -5.85
C CYS A 603 16.32 -30.68 -7.07
N GLY A 604 17.33 -30.21 -7.81
CA GLY A 604 17.91 -31.03 -8.86
C GLY A 604 18.58 -30.29 -10.01
N PRO A 605 19.80 -30.68 -10.43
CA PRO A 605 20.62 -31.81 -9.93
C PRO A 605 21.24 -31.55 -8.53
N GLY A 606 21.89 -32.56 -7.94
CA GLY A 606 22.55 -32.51 -6.62
C GLY A 606 22.34 -33.73 -5.72
N HIS A 607 22.67 -33.66 -4.43
CA HIS A 607 22.60 -34.77 -3.45
C HIS A 607 21.31 -34.87 -2.65
N GLY A 608 20.30 -34.04 -2.92
CA GLY A 608 18.97 -34.12 -2.28
C GLY A 608 18.88 -33.39 -0.94
N ILE A 609 17.89 -33.75 -0.12
CA ILE A 609 17.71 -33.15 1.23
C ILE A 609 18.27 -34.13 2.26
N SER A 610 19.31 -33.70 2.98
CA SER A 610 20.10 -34.54 3.86
C SER A 610 20.08 -34.05 5.31
N ILE A 611 19.70 -34.92 6.24
CA ILE A 611 19.99 -34.75 7.67
C ILE A 611 21.35 -35.38 7.97
N GLY A 612 22.29 -34.58 8.45
CA GLY A 612 23.64 -34.98 8.80
C GLY A 612 24.73 -34.51 7.82
N SER A 613 25.97 -34.99 7.98
CA SER A 613 26.34 -36.13 8.80
C SER A 613 26.43 -35.84 10.30
N LEU A 614 25.81 -36.69 11.13
CA LEU A 614 25.95 -36.64 12.60
C LEU A 614 26.97 -37.66 13.10
N GLY A 615 27.71 -37.34 14.16
CA GLY A 615 28.60 -38.29 14.86
C GLY A 615 30.01 -38.43 14.29
N LYS A 616 30.49 -37.48 13.47
CA LYS A 616 31.82 -37.54 12.84
C LYS A 616 32.97 -37.55 13.87
N LEU A 617 32.86 -36.75 14.93
CA LEU A 617 33.85 -36.68 16.00
C LEU A 617 33.67 -37.89 16.94
N GLY A 618 34.76 -38.59 17.24
CA GLY A 618 34.81 -39.96 17.79
C GLY A 618 34.28 -40.16 19.24
N GLU A 619 34.72 -41.27 19.84
CA GLU A 619 34.10 -41.99 20.95
C GLU A 619 33.65 -41.15 22.18
N GLY A 620 32.45 -41.42 22.68
CA GLY A 620 31.98 -40.92 23.99
C GLY A 620 31.43 -39.49 24.02
N LEU A 621 31.50 -38.74 22.91
CA LEU A 621 31.01 -37.36 22.84
C LEU A 621 29.50 -37.28 22.58
N GLN A 622 28.83 -36.38 23.30
CA GLN A 622 27.43 -36.00 23.07
C GLN A 622 27.36 -35.00 21.92
N VAL A 623 26.57 -35.32 20.89
CA VAL A 623 26.28 -34.47 19.73
C VAL A 623 24.89 -33.89 19.91
N GLU A 624 24.73 -32.59 19.58
CA GLU A 624 23.42 -31.93 19.55
C GLU A 624 22.46 -32.62 18.57
N GLY A 625 21.24 -32.87 19.02
CA GLY A 625 20.24 -33.60 18.25
C GLY A 625 19.61 -32.78 17.11
N VAL A 626 18.90 -33.47 16.23
CA VAL A 626 18.03 -32.88 15.21
C VAL A 626 16.60 -33.32 15.47
N GLN A 627 15.66 -32.37 15.55
CA GLN A 627 14.26 -32.72 15.85
C GLN A 627 13.20 -31.80 15.24
N ASN A 628 11.97 -32.29 15.15
CA ASN A 628 10.81 -31.51 14.68
C ASN A 628 11.06 -30.93 13.28
N ILE A 629 11.41 -31.81 12.34
CA ILE A 629 11.69 -31.45 10.95
C ILE A 629 10.50 -31.83 10.10
N THR A 630 9.92 -30.89 9.37
CA THR A 630 8.86 -31.17 8.40
C THR A 630 9.30 -30.73 7.01
N VAL A 631 9.20 -31.64 6.06
CA VAL A 631 9.48 -31.42 4.65
C VAL A 631 8.27 -31.82 3.84
N LYS A 632 7.68 -30.87 3.11
CA LYS A 632 6.40 -31.02 2.43
C LYS A 632 6.45 -30.53 0.98
N SER A 633 5.75 -31.20 0.06
CA SER A 633 5.57 -30.69 -1.32
C SER A 633 6.90 -30.42 -2.03
N VAL A 634 7.76 -31.43 -2.13
CA VAL A 634 9.10 -31.32 -2.74
C VAL A 634 9.16 -32.08 -4.07
N MET A 635 9.82 -31.50 -5.07
CA MET A 635 10.15 -32.17 -6.32
C MET A 635 11.66 -32.40 -6.42
N PHE A 636 12.05 -33.66 -6.60
CA PHE A 636 13.43 -34.05 -6.89
C PHE A 636 13.56 -34.41 -8.37
N ALA A 637 14.60 -33.92 -9.03
CA ALA A 637 14.89 -34.25 -10.43
C ALA A 637 16.38 -34.48 -10.65
N ASN A 638 16.76 -35.67 -11.16
CA ASN A 638 18.16 -36.01 -11.46
C ASN A 638 19.10 -35.81 -10.27
N THR A 639 18.65 -36.15 -9.06
CA THR A 639 19.47 -36.07 -7.85
C THR A 639 20.06 -37.43 -7.48
N GLN A 640 21.22 -37.42 -6.83
CA GLN A 640 21.82 -38.62 -6.25
C GLN A 640 20.93 -39.19 -5.14
N ASN A 641 20.38 -38.35 -4.27
CA ASN A 641 19.48 -38.80 -3.21
C ASN A 641 18.19 -37.97 -3.20
N GLY A 642 17.11 -38.53 -2.65
CA GLY A 642 15.88 -37.80 -2.34
C GLY A 642 15.92 -37.32 -0.90
N PHE A 643 15.30 -38.07 0.01
CA PHE A 643 15.40 -37.85 1.45
C PHE A 643 16.47 -38.75 2.07
N ARG A 644 17.44 -38.13 2.73
CA ARG A 644 18.60 -38.84 3.33
C ARG A 644 18.78 -38.50 4.80
N ILE A 645 19.06 -39.52 5.60
CA ILE A 645 19.63 -39.38 6.96
C ILE A 645 20.97 -40.10 6.97
N LYS A 646 22.06 -39.40 7.29
CA LYS A 646 23.43 -39.94 7.29
C LYS A 646 24.08 -39.77 8.67
N THR A 647 24.45 -40.87 9.32
CA THR A 647 25.17 -40.84 10.61
C THR A 647 26.42 -41.71 10.56
N TRP A 648 27.50 -41.24 11.18
CA TRP A 648 28.76 -41.95 11.23
C TRP A 648 28.67 -43.17 12.15
N GLY A 649 29.34 -44.25 11.74
CA GLY A 649 29.47 -45.49 12.52
C GLY A 649 30.45 -45.34 13.69
N THR A 650 30.19 -44.41 14.60
CA THR A 650 31.00 -44.15 15.80
C THR A 650 30.18 -44.33 17.08
N ASN A 651 30.85 -44.33 18.24
CA ASN A 651 30.22 -44.39 19.56
C ASN A 651 29.57 -43.05 20.02
N ALA A 652 29.47 -42.05 19.15
CA ALA A 652 28.89 -40.74 19.49
C ALA A 652 27.39 -40.86 19.85
N ARG A 653 26.95 -40.14 20.89
CA ARG A 653 25.56 -40.14 21.34
C ARG A 653 24.83 -38.91 20.84
N GLY A 654 23.58 -39.05 20.39
CA GLY A 654 22.75 -37.97 19.85
C GLY A 654 21.47 -38.56 19.26
N TYR A 655 20.63 -37.72 18.65
CA TYR A 655 19.35 -38.19 18.10
C TYR A 655 18.91 -37.46 16.83
N VAL A 656 18.13 -38.16 16.02
CA VAL A 656 17.26 -37.61 14.96
C VAL A 656 15.85 -38.09 15.25
N LYS A 657 14.94 -37.19 15.63
CA LYS A 657 13.56 -37.58 16.00
C LYS A 657 12.48 -36.64 15.47
N GLU A 658 11.25 -37.14 15.37
CA GLU A 658 10.09 -36.36 14.91
C GLU A 658 10.34 -35.69 13.54
N VAL A 659 10.62 -36.53 12.54
CA VAL A 659 10.88 -36.09 11.16
C VAL A 659 9.72 -36.51 10.27
N VAL A 660 9.18 -35.58 9.50
CA VAL A 660 8.03 -35.81 8.61
C VAL A 660 8.39 -35.41 7.18
N PHE A 661 8.40 -36.37 6.27
CA PHE A 661 8.49 -36.18 4.83
C PHE A 661 7.12 -36.47 4.20
N VAL A 662 6.50 -35.49 3.56
CA VAL A 662 5.14 -35.63 3.02
C VAL A 662 5.00 -34.98 1.63
N ASP A 663 4.25 -35.63 0.74
CA ASP A 663 3.96 -35.13 -0.61
C ASP A 663 5.21 -34.83 -1.43
N ALA A 664 5.90 -35.86 -1.91
CA ALA A 664 7.10 -35.69 -2.75
C ALA A 664 6.96 -36.35 -4.13
N VAL A 665 7.54 -35.70 -5.14
CA VAL A 665 7.65 -36.23 -6.51
C VAL A 665 9.11 -36.48 -6.84
N MET A 666 9.44 -37.73 -7.13
CA MET A 666 10.78 -38.15 -7.53
C MET A 666 10.85 -38.31 -9.05
N ARG A 667 11.86 -37.72 -9.70
CA ARG A 667 12.14 -37.91 -11.13
C ARG A 667 13.60 -38.33 -11.29
N ASN A 668 13.83 -39.58 -11.66
CA ASN A 668 15.16 -40.11 -11.92
C ASN A 668 16.13 -39.88 -10.72
N VAL A 669 15.70 -40.24 -9.52
CA VAL A 669 16.50 -40.08 -8.29
C VAL A 669 17.24 -41.38 -7.99
N GLN A 670 18.56 -41.36 -7.77
CA GLN A 670 19.34 -42.59 -7.59
C GLN A 670 19.00 -43.32 -6.28
N ASN A 671 18.96 -42.60 -5.15
CA ASN A 671 18.56 -43.12 -3.83
C ASN A 671 17.38 -42.30 -3.26
N PRO A 672 16.13 -42.59 -3.66
CA PRO A 672 14.96 -41.77 -3.31
C PRO A 672 14.72 -41.60 -1.80
N ILE A 673 14.82 -42.68 -1.02
CA ILE A 673 14.65 -42.66 0.44
C ILE A 673 15.76 -43.48 1.07
N ILE A 674 16.61 -42.85 1.88
CA ILE A 674 17.76 -43.53 2.50
C ILE A 674 17.97 -43.11 3.97
N ILE A 675 18.20 -44.11 4.81
CA ILE A 675 18.78 -43.96 6.14
C ILE A 675 20.06 -44.79 6.17
N ASP A 676 21.19 -44.13 6.37
CA ASP A 676 22.51 -44.74 6.43
C ASP A 676 23.18 -44.41 7.77
N GLN A 677 23.04 -45.33 8.73
CA GLN A 677 23.73 -45.27 10.02
C GLN A 677 25.14 -45.90 9.96
N ASN A 678 25.63 -46.19 8.75
CA ASN A 678 26.98 -46.73 8.51
C ASN A 678 27.76 -45.80 7.57
N TYR A 679 27.41 -44.52 7.56
CA TYR A 679 28.01 -43.55 6.67
C TYR A 679 29.50 -43.40 6.97
N CYS A 680 30.34 -43.79 6.01
CA CYS A 680 31.80 -43.79 6.12
C CYS A 680 32.42 -43.46 4.76
N PRO A 681 32.37 -42.20 4.32
CA PRO A 681 32.97 -41.82 3.04
C PRO A 681 34.49 -42.05 3.08
N GLY A 682 35.00 -42.82 2.12
CA GLY A 682 36.44 -43.07 1.95
C GLY A 682 37.04 -44.16 2.86
N ASN A 683 36.26 -44.88 3.67
CA ASN A 683 36.77 -45.93 4.58
C ASN A 683 37.84 -45.47 5.61
N HIS A 684 37.97 -44.17 5.86
CA HIS A 684 38.90 -43.60 6.82
C HIS A 684 38.18 -43.23 8.13
N ASN A 685 38.79 -43.52 9.29
CA ASN A 685 38.30 -43.16 10.63
C ASN A 685 36.90 -43.69 11.02
N CYS A 686 36.59 -44.93 10.64
CA CYS A 686 35.31 -45.58 10.96
C CYS A 686 35.53 -46.84 11.82
N PRO A 687 35.57 -46.73 13.15
CA PRO A 687 35.74 -47.86 14.04
C PRO A 687 34.44 -48.69 14.10
N GLY A 688 34.35 -49.79 13.35
CA GLY A 688 33.41 -50.88 13.64
C GLY A 688 31.91 -50.61 13.43
N GLN A 689 31.52 -50.13 12.24
CA GLN A 689 30.21 -50.25 11.56
C GLN A 689 28.89 -50.12 12.37
N ASN A 690 28.83 -49.43 13.52
CA ASN A 690 27.56 -49.26 14.25
C ASN A 690 27.42 -47.85 14.85
N SER A 691 26.53 -47.01 14.31
CA SER A 691 26.29 -45.66 14.84
C SER A 691 25.66 -45.66 16.23
N GLY A 692 26.14 -44.75 17.08
CA GLY A 692 25.59 -44.39 18.39
C GLY A 692 24.42 -43.39 18.36
N ILE A 693 24.07 -42.84 17.20
CA ILE A 693 22.99 -41.85 17.04
C ILE A 693 21.63 -42.54 16.97
N GLU A 694 20.70 -42.16 17.85
CA GLU A 694 19.32 -42.67 17.83
C GLU A 694 18.54 -42.06 16.64
N ILE A 695 17.77 -42.89 15.92
CA ILE A 695 16.83 -42.41 14.91
C ILE A 695 15.43 -42.93 15.27
N SER A 696 14.49 -42.03 15.57
CA SER A 696 13.14 -42.41 15.96
C SER A 696 12.04 -41.53 15.34
N HIS A 697 10.84 -42.10 15.15
CA HIS A 697 9.63 -41.38 14.72
C HIS A 697 9.76 -40.63 13.38
N VAL A 698 10.31 -41.31 12.36
CA VAL A 698 10.42 -40.76 10.99
C VAL A 698 9.24 -41.22 10.14
N LYS A 699 8.50 -40.27 9.57
CA LYS A 699 7.28 -40.50 8.78
C LYS A 699 7.52 -40.12 7.32
N TYR A 700 7.16 -41.00 6.40
CA TYR A 700 7.16 -40.76 4.97
C TYR A 700 5.75 -40.99 4.43
N LYS A 701 5.16 -39.99 3.77
CA LYS A 701 3.76 -40.04 3.28
C LYS A 701 3.62 -39.50 1.86
N ASN A 702 2.86 -40.19 1.01
CA ASN A 702 2.51 -39.75 -0.34
C ASN A 702 3.73 -39.37 -1.21
N ILE A 703 4.67 -40.30 -1.32
CA ILE A 703 5.89 -40.12 -2.13
C ILE A 703 5.72 -40.93 -3.42
N ARG A 704 5.86 -40.28 -4.58
CA ARG A 704 5.61 -40.92 -5.88
C ARG A 704 6.64 -40.56 -6.94
N GLY A 705 6.74 -41.36 -8.01
CA GLY A 705 7.55 -41.04 -9.18
C GLY A 705 8.58 -42.13 -9.53
N THR A 706 9.74 -41.74 -10.06
CA THR A 706 10.74 -42.67 -10.61
C THR A 706 12.06 -42.68 -9.84
N SER A 707 12.58 -43.88 -9.63
CA SER A 707 13.92 -44.18 -9.10
C SER A 707 14.85 -44.50 -10.26
N ALA A 708 16.10 -44.03 -10.21
CA ALA A 708 17.14 -44.39 -11.17
C ALA A 708 17.79 -45.75 -10.83
N THR A 709 17.57 -46.27 -9.62
CA THR A 709 18.06 -47.59 -9.19
C THR A 709 16.91 -48.51 -8.79
N LYS A 710 17.18 -49.82 -8.78
CA LYS A 710 16.20 -50.85 -8.42
C LYS A 710 15.74 -50.77 -6.97
N VAL A 711 16.57 -50.26 -6.05
CA VAL A 711 16.26 -50.13 -4.62
C VAL A 711 15.93 -48.66 -4.32
N ALA A 712 14.64 -48.35 -4.19
CA ALA A 712 14.19 -46.98 -3.97
C ALA A 712 14.14 -46.57 -2.49
N VAL A 713 14.01 -47.55 -1.58
CA VAL A 713 14.00 -47.34 -0.13
C VAL A 713 15.12 -48.18 0.49
N ASN A 714 16.08 -47.54 1.14
CA ASN A 714 17.22 -48.20 1.77
C ASN A 714 17.38 -47.75 3.22
N PHE A 715 16.99 -48.60 4.15
CA PHE A 715 17.19 -48.38 5.59
C PHE A 715 18.29 -49.32 6.09
N ASN A 716 19.48 -48.77 6.27
CA ASN A 716 20.64 -49.47 6.82
C ASN A 716 20.92 -48.95 8.24
N CYS A 717 20.14 -49.45 9.19
CA CYS A 717 20.22 -49.02 10.58
C CYS A 717 21.20 -49.86 11.41
N SER A 718 21.76 -49.23 12.44
CA SER A 718 22.71 -49.79 13.39
C SER A 718 22.03 -50.84 14.27
N PRO A 719 22.58 -52.06 14.42
CA PRO A 719 22.10 -53.02 15.43
C PRO A 719 22.19 -52.48 16.86
N ARG A 720 23.13 -51.56 17.12
CA ARG A 720 23.29 -50.95 18.45
C ARG A 720 22.18 -49.95 18.76
N ASN A 721 21.75 -49.18 17.77
CA ASN A 721 20.64 -48.23 17.88
C ASN A 721 19.72 -48.38 16.67
N PRO A 722 18.85 -49.41 16.68
CA PRO A 722 17.91 -49.63 15.59
C PRO A 722 17.02 -48.41 15.36
N CYS A 723 16.63 -48.19 14.10
CA CYS A 723 15.68 -47.12 13.78
C CYS A 723 14.29 -47.52 14.26
N ASN A 724 13.66 -46.71 15.10
CA ASN A 724 12.36 -47.03 15.70
C ASN A 724 11.23 -46.09 15.24
N GLY A 725 10.00 -46.60 15.17
CA GLY A 725 8.84 -45.77 14.84
C GLY A 725 8.84 -45.22 13.40
N ILE A 726 9.48 -45.93 12.46
CA ILE A 726 9.45 -45.57 11.03
C ILE A 726 8.04 -45.80 10.48
N ARG A 727 7.46 -44.83 9.78
CA ARG A 727 6.12 -44.98 9.17
C ARG A 727 6.18 -44.66 7.68
N LEU A 728 5.81 -45.63 6.84
CA LEU A 728 5.63 -45.46 5.41
C LEU A 728 4.14 -45.48 5.08
N LYS A 729 3.65 -44.48 4.35
CA LYS A 729 2.26 -44.44 3.90
C LYS A 729 2.18 -43.94 2.46
N ASP A 730 1.51 -44.69 1.59
CA ASP A 730 1.28 -44.28 0.19
C ASP A 730 2.59 -43.99 -0.57
N ILE A 731 3.56 -44.91 -0.52
CA ILE A 731 4.83 -44.81 -1.26
C ILE A 731 4.69 -45.54 -2.61
N LYS A 732 4.85 -44.82 -3.72
CA LYS A 732 4.63 -45.29 -5.09
C LYS A 732 5.81 -44.93 -6.02
N LEU A 733 6.90 -45.68 -5.91
CA LEU A 733 8.13 -45.44 -6.68
C LEU A 733 8.37 -46.55 -7.71
N MET A 734 8.68 -46.14 -8.94
CA MET A 734 8.89 -47.03 -10.09
C MET A 734 10.35 -47.00 -10.56
N TYR A 735 10.88 -48.15 -10.95
CA TYR A 735 12.16 -48.32 -11.63
C TYR A 735 11.91 -49.05 -12.95
N GLN A 736 12.26 -48.46 -14.09
CA GLN A 736 12.07 -49.05 -15.43
C GLN A 736 10.65 -49.63 -15.64
N ASN A 737 9.61 -48.84 -15.30
CA ASN A 737 8.19 -49.24 -15.36
C ASN A 737 7.80 -50.44 -14.49
N GLN A 738 8.65 -50.86 -13.56
CA GLN A 738 8.34 -51.84 -12.53
C GLN A 738 8.34 -51.18 -11.15
N TRP A 739 7.64 -51.76 -10.16
CA TRP A 739 7.72 -51.30 -8.78
C TRP A 739 9.16 -51.42 -8.26
N ALA A 740 9.68 -50.33 -7.67
CA ALA A 740 11.00 -50.34 -7.07
C ALA A 740 11.03 -51.13 -5.74
N ARG A 741 12.20 -51.66 -5.38
CA ARG A 741 12.41 -52.50 -4.20
C ARG A 741 12.75 -51.68 -2.95
N CYS A 742 12.57 -52.31 -1.79
CA CYS A 742 13.06 -51.84 -0.51
C CYS A 742 14.20 -52.72 0.00
N TYR A 743 15.07 -52.14 0.82
CA TYR A 743 16.01 -52.85 1.69
C TYR A 743 15.90 -52.27 3.10
N CYS A 744 15.78 -53.13 4.12
CA CYS A 744 15.66 -52.73 5.52
C CYS A 744 16.53 -53.63 6.40
N LYS A 745 17.34 -53.04 7.26
CA LYS A 745 18.18 -53.70 8.25
C LYS A 745 18.06 -52.94 9.57
N HIS A 746 17.66 -53.62 10.65
CA HIS A 746 17.41 -53.05 11.99
C HIS A 746 16.50 -51.80 12.01
N ALA A 747 15.45 -51.80 11.18
CA ALA A 747 14.46 -50.73 11.13
C ALA A 747 13.07 -51.28 11.51
N TYR A 748 12.44 -50.65 12.50
CA TYR A 748 11.15 -51.06 13.07
C TYR A 748 10.08 -50.00 12.82
N GLY A 749 8.92 -50.43 12.31
CA GLY A 749 7.92 -49.50 11.79
C GLY A 749 6.66 -50.14 11.20
N ILE A 750 5.84 -49.31 10.54
CA ILE A 750 4.60 -49.74 9.86
C ILE A 750 4.56 -49.16 8.44
N ALA A 751 4.16 -49.97 7.46
CA ALA A 751 3.91 -49.56 6.07
C ALA A 751 2.42 -49.76 5.69
N THR A 752 1.75 -48.75 5.13
CA THR A 752 0.31 -48.80 4.74
C THR A 752 0.04 -48.15 3.37
N GLY A 753 -1.07 -48.51 2.71
CA GLY A 753 -1.57 -47.81 1.51
C GLY A 753 -1.05 -48.30 0.15
N SER A 754 -0.22 -49.35 0.14
CA SER A 754 0.31 -49.95 -1.10
C SER A 754 -0.06 -51.43 -1.15
N ARG A 755 -1.18 -51.79 -1.80
CA ARG A 755 -1.61 -53.20 -1.99
C ARG A 755 -0.60 -54.08 -2.78
N GLN A 756 0.50 -53.52 -3.29
CA GLN A 756 1.45 -54.21 -4.18
C GLN A 756 2.95 -53.85 -3.98
N LEU A 757 3.34 -53.16 -2.89
CA LEU A 757 4.77 -52.99 -2.59
C LEU A 757 5.26 -54.05 -1.60
N LEU A 758 6.51 -54.50 -1.81
CA LEU A 758 7.40 -55.26 -0.90
C LEU A 758 7.51 -56.78 -1.17
N LEU A 759 8.23 -57.16 -2.24
CA LEU A 759 9.01 -58.41 -2.22
C LEU A 759 10.30 -58.14 -1.43
N PHE A 760 10.35 -58.58 -0.17
CA PHE A 760 11.57 -58.57 0.63
C PHE A 760 12.59 -59.53 -0.01
N VAL A 761 13.83 -59.07 -0.21
CA VAL A 761 14.92 -59.92 -0.72
C VAL A 761 15.91 -60.17 0.42
N PRO A 762 15.97 -61.38 1.00
CA PRO A 762 17.07 -61.79 1.87
C PRO A 762 18.31 -62.07 1.02
N ARG A 763 19.51 -61.67 1.47
CA ARG A 763 20.79 -62.19 0.94
C ARG A 763 21.34 -63.20 1.94
N ASN A 764 21.33 -64.47 1.56
CA ASN A 764 22.06 -65.64 2.06
C ASN A 764 22.19 -65.94 3.58
N SER A 765 21.70 -67.15 3.91
CA SER A 765 22.14 -68.19 4.87
C SER A 765 22.49 -67.85 6.32
N SER A 766 21.92 -68.70 7.19
CA SER A 766 22.23 -68.95 8.61
C SER A 766 22.01 -67.80 9.59
N GLN A 767 20.76 -67.63 10.05
CA GLN A 767 20.39 -67.43 11.46
C GLN A 767 18.86 -67.22 11.58
N THR A 768 18.31 -67.68 12.70
CA THR A 768 16.88 -67.83 13.06
C THR A 768 15.94 -66.68 12.68
N PRO A 769 14.67 -66.95 12.31
CA PRO A 769 13.73 -65.92 11.85
C PRO A 769 13.25 -65.04 13.02
N LEU A 770 13.60 -63.75 13.00
CA LEU A 770 12.98 -62.70 13.82
C LEU A 770 11.78 -62.11 13.06
N LYS A 771 10.65 -61.93 13.76
CA LYS A 771 9.31 -61.57 13.24
C LYS A 771 9.33 -60.38 12.25
N PRO A 772 8.75 -60.50 11.04
CA PRO A 772 8.57 -59.38 10.11
C PRO A 772 7.36 -58.50 10.47
N LEU A 773 7.34 -57.27 9.90
CA LEU A 773 6.27 -56.27 10.01
C LEU A 773 4.87 -56.89 9.90
N SER A 774 4.00 -56.62 10.88
CA SER A 774 2.60 -57.05 10.86
C SER A 774 1.80 -56.27 9.82
N ILE A 775 1.29 -56.98 8.81
CA ILE A 775 0.27 -56.49 7.87
C ILE A 775 -1.10 -56.88 8.45
N SER A 776 -1.95 -55.90 8.76
CA SER A 776 -3.34 -56.15 9.16
C SER A 776 -4.28 -56.07 7.95
N LEU A 777 -5.17 -57.06 7.79
CA LEU A 777 -6.21 -57.16 6.77
C LEU A 777 -7.59 -57.35 7.44
N PRO A 778 -8.68 -56.77 6.92
CA PRO A 778 -10.05 -57.27 7.14
C PRO A 778 -10.44 -58.31 6.06
N SER A 779 -11.17 -59.34 6.48
CA SER A 779 -11.52 -60.58 5.74
C SER A 779 -12.44 -60.44 4.50
N PRO A 780 -12.51 -61.46 3.62
CA PRO A 780 -13.21 -61.42 2.32
C PRO A 780 -14.45 -62.34 2.20
N ALA A 781 -15.27 -62.10 1.16
CA ALA A 781 -16.16 -63.10 0.52
C ALA A 781 -15.99 -62.98 -1.02
N VAL A 782 -15.34 -63.95 -1.72
CA VAL A 782 -15.88 -65.08 -2.54
C VAL A 782 -16.58 -64.59 -3.83
N SER A 783 -16.32 -64.97 -5.11
CA SER A 783 -15.56 -66.02 -5.85
C SER A 783 -15.43 -65.64 -7.37
N PRO A 784 -14.67 -66.37 -8.24
CA PRO A 784 -14.00 -65.84 -9.46
C PRO A 784 -14.47 -66.47 -10.84
N PRO A 785 -13.70 -66.50 -11.96
CA PRO A 785 -13.99 -65.83 -13.26
C PRO A 785 -14.20 -66.81 -14.46
N PRO A 786 -14.27 -66.31 -15.73
CA PRO A 786 -13.38 -66.92 -16.72
C PRO A 786 -12.75 -65.99 -17.79
N LYS A 787 -11.46 -66.30 -18.01
CA LYS A 787 -10.69 -66.47 -19.26
C LYS A 787 -10.36 -65.30 -20.22
N SER A 788 -9.06 -65.28 -20.48
CA SER A 788 -8.24 -64.55 -21.44
C SER A 788 -8.53 -64.84 -22.92
N HIS A 789 -8.40 -63.83 -23.80
CA HIS A 789 -7.49 -63.83 -24.96
C HIS A 789 -7.33 -62.41 -25.55
N CYS A 790 -6.11 -62.14 -26.03
CA CYS A 790 -5.58 -60.88 -26.55
C CYS A 790 -6.18 -60.43 -27.90
N LEU A 791 -6.29 -59.11 -28.15
CA LEU A 791 -5.70 -58.42 -29.32
C LEU A 791 -5.96 -56.89 -29.31
N SER A 792 -4.96 -56.17 -29.85
CA SER A 792 -5.01 -54.85 -30.50
C SER A 792 -4.95 -53.59 -29.62
N LEU A 793 -3.83 -52.87 -29.82
CA LEU A 793 -3.72 -51.42 -29.67
C LEU A 793 -4.91 -50.74 -30.38
N ARG A 794 -5.76 -50.06 -29.62
CA ARG A 794 -6.53 -48.90 -30.07
C ARG A 794 -6.48 -47.86 -28.96
N GLY A 795 -6.15 -46.63 -29.35
CA GLY A 795 -6.30 -45.48 -28.46
C GLY A 795 -7.74 -45.40 -27.99
N LEU A 796 -7.94 -45.13 -26.70
CA LEU A 796 -9.22 -44.67 -26.19
C LEU A 796 -9.15 -43.16 -26.10
N GLU A 797 -9.55 -42.54 -27.21
CA GLU A 797 -10.37 -41.34 -27.17
C GLU A 797 -11.48 -41.56 -26.13
N MET A 798 -11.64 -40.63 -25.20
CA MET A 798 -12.78 -40.62 -24.29
C MET A 798 -14.07 -40.58 -25.13
N GLU A 799 -14.97 -41.54 -24.92
CA GLU A 799 -16.26 -41.63 -25.61
C GLU A 799 -17.12 -40.36 -25.44
N GLU A 800 -17.94 -40.08 -26.45
CA GLU A 800 -19.06 -39.15 -26.35
C GLU A 800 -20.11 -39.69 -25.37
N GLY A 801 -20.36 -38.99 -24.25
CA GLY A 801 -21.65 -39.13 -23.54
C GLY A 801 -21.66 -39.37 -22.03
N GLU A 802 -20.57 -39.18 -21.26
CA GLU A 802 -20.64 -39.36 -19.80
C GLU A 802 -21.55 -38.29 -19.13
N GLU A 803 -22.79 -38.68 -18.82
CA GLU A 803 -23.77 -37.89 -18.05
C GLU A 803 -23.58 -38.12 -16.55
N VAL A 804 -23.40 -37.03 -15.80
CA VAL A 804 -23.35 -37.03 -14.34
C VAL A 804 -24.60 -36.44 -13.72
N ARG A 805 -24.88 -36.80 -12.46
CA ARG A 805 -25.89 -36.11 -11.65
C ARG A 805 -25.47 -34.65 -11.43
N ASN A 806 -26.44 -33.75 -11.51
CA ASN A 806 -26.25 -32.31 -11.34
C ASN A 806 -27.39 -31.74 -10.49
N LYS A 807 -27.11 -31.38 -9.23
CA LYS A 807 -28.11 -30.69 -8.39
C LYS A 807 -28.33 -29.28 -8.91
N GLN A 808 -29.58 -28.82 -8.89
CA GLN A 808 -30.02 -27.55 -9.43
C GLN A 808 -31.01 -26.89 -8.47
N VAL A 809 -30.98 -25.57 -8.35
CA VAL A 809 -32.04 -24.79 -7.70
C VAL A 809 -32.87 -24.12 -8.79
N VAL A 810 -34.16 -24.43 -8.79
CA VAL A 810 -35.11 -23.92 -9.77
C VAL A 810 -36.17 -23.05 -9.10
N MET A 811 -36.65 -22.05 -9.83
CA MET A 811 -37.76 -21.19 -9.39
C MET A 811 -39.09 -21.83 -9.81
N LYS A 812 -40.04 -21.99 -8.88
CA LYS A 812 -41.33 -22.65 -9.18
C LYS A 812 -42.29 -21.79 -10.00
N GLY A 813 -42.35 -20.50 -9.70
CA GLY A 813 -43.34 -19.58 -10.26
C GLY A 813 -43.07 -18.15 -9.83
N PHE A 814 -43.70 -17.18 -10.52
CA PHE A 814 -43.54 -15.77 -10.21
C PHE A 814 -44.06 -15.41 -8.81
N ILE A 815 -43.37 -14.48 -8.15
CA ILE A 815 -43.59 -14.12 -6.75
C ILE A 815 -44.07 -12.66 -6.69
N ALA A 816 -45.23 -12.43 -6.08
CA ALA A 816 -45.76 -11.08 -5.85
C ALA A 816 -45.10 -10.37 -4.66
N GLY A 817 -45.00 -11.05 -3.50
CA GLY A 817 -44.49 -10.48 -2.24
C GLY A 817 -42.99 -10.71 -1.99
N ALA A 818 -42.56 -10.68 -0.72
CA ALA A 818 -41.20 -11.12 -0.36
C ALA A 818 -40.98 -12.60 -0.70
N PRO A 819 -39.79 -12.99 -1.19
CA PRO A 819 -39.51 -14.37 -1.54
C PRO A 819 -39.47 -15.26 -0.29
N LYS A 820 -39.95 -16.49 -0.43
CA LYS A 820 -39.91 -17.55 0.58
C LYS A 820 -39.08 -18.71 0.06
N GLU A 821 -38.53 -19.52 0.97
CA GLU A 821 -37.77 -20.71 0.58
C GLU A 821 -38.61 -21.67 -0.27
N THR A 822 -39.92 -21.76 0.02
CA THR A 822 -40.89 -22.61 -0.68
C THR A 822 -41.11 -22.25 -2.15
N ASP A 823 -40.72 -21.05 -2.56
CA ASP A 823 -40.85 -20.55 -3.95
C ASP A 823 -39.75 -21.10 -4.87
N MET A 824 -38.74 -21.72 -4.28
CA MET A 824 -37.63 -22.39 -4.94
C MET A 824 -37.63 -23.88 -4.57
N GLU A 825 -37.06 -24.73 -5.42
CA GLU A 825 -36.84 -26.14 -5.10
C GLU A 825 -35.48 -26.63 -5.56
N LEU A 826 -34.92 -27.57 -4.81
CA LEU A 826 -33.76 -28.33 -5.20
C LEU A 826 -34.20 -29.50 -6.08
N ARG A 827 -33.69 -29.57 -7.30
CA ARG A 827 -33.97 -30.63 -8.28
C ARG A 827 -32.68 -31.37 -8.63
N GLU A 828 -32.78 -32.69 -8.81
CA GLU A 828 -31.69 -33.47 -9.41
C GLU A 828 -31.87 -33.53 -10.93
N GLY A 829 -30.94 -32.91 -11.66
CA GLY A 829 -30.81 -32.98 -13.11
C GLY A 829 -29.63 -33.83 -13.56
N LYS A 830 -29.33 -33.78 -14.86
CA LYS A 830 -28.15 -34.40 -15.47
C LYS A 830 -27.32 -33.35 -16.21
N ALA A 831 -26.01 -33.50 -16.20
CA ALA A 831 -25.08 -32.69 -16.99
C ALA A 831 -24.13 -33.59 -17.79
N ARG A 832 -23.88 -33.23 -19.06
CA ARG A 832 -22.84 -33.87 -19.87
C ARG A 832 -21.51 -33.21 -19.57
N LEU A 833 -20.46 -33.99 -19.33
CA LEU A 833 -19.12 -33.47 -19.01
C LEU A 833 -18.33 -32.94 -20.22
N ARG A 834 -19.03 -32.55 -21.30
CA ARG A 834 -18.45 -31.95 -22.50
C ARG A 834 -19.28 -30.79 -22.99
N ALA A 835 -18.61 -29.74 -23.46
CA ALA A 835 -19.24 -28.66 -24.20
C ALA A 835 -19.63 -29.17 -25.61
N PRO A 836 -20.83 -28.84 -26.12
CA PRO A 836 -21.22 -29.22 -27.48
C PRO A 836 -20.27 -28.62 -28.52
N LYS A 837 -19.73 -29.45 -29.42
CA LYS A 837 -18.80 -28.99 -30.48
C LYS A 837 -19.49 -28.06 -31.48
N GLY A 838 -18.80 -27.00 -31.88
CA GLY A 838 -19.30 -25.96 -32.79
C GLY A 838 -20.29 -24.97 -32.17
N SER A 839 -20.51 -25.01 -30.86
CA SER A 839 -21.42 -24.10 -30.15
C SER A 839 -20.75 -22.84 -29.60
N GLY A 840 -19.42 -22.85 -29.44
CA GLY A 840 -18.68 -21.80 -28.74
C GLY A 840 -18.99 -21.71 -27.24
N ALA A 841 -19.74 -22.68 -26.69
CA ALA A 841 -20.08 -22.75 -25.27
C ALA A 841 -18.96 -23.35 -24.43
N ILE A 842 -19.01 -23.13 -23.13
CA ILE A 842 -18.13 -23.78 -22.16
C ILE A 842 -18.93 -24.47 -21.07
N LEU A 843 -18.44 -25.61 -20.60
CA LEU A 843 -18.97 -26.29 -19.44
C LEU A 843 -18.12 -25.92 -18.23
N VAL A 844 -18.76 -25.47 -17.15
CA VAL A 844 -18.10 -25.12 -15.90
C VAL A 844 -18.66 -25.91 -14.72
N LYS A 845 -17.82 -26.13 -13.72
CA LYS A 845 -18.22 -26.59 -12.38
C LYS A 845 -18.28 -25.39 -11.45
N ASN A 846 -19.45 -25.10 -10.87
CA ASN A 846 -19.64 -23.96 -9.99
C ASN A 846 -19.01 -24.24 -8.62
N LEU A 847 -18.21 -23.29 -8.13
CA LEU A 847 -17.51 -23.36 -6.85
C LEU A 847 -18.21 -22.48 -5.82
N TYR A 848 -18.55 -21.25 -6.21
CA TYR A 848 -19.24 -20.27 -5.37
C TYR A 848 -20.37 -19.60 -6.16
N LEU A 849 -21.51 -19.37 -5.51
CA LEU A 849 -22.66 -18.66 -6.08
C LEU A 849 -23.00 -17.43 -5.24
N SER A 850 -23.42 -16.39 -5.94
CA SER A 850 -23.79 -15.09 -5.39
C SER A 850 -25.29 -15.01 -5.12
N CYS A 851 -25.68 -14.58 -3.92
CA CYS A 851 -27.06 -14.14 -3.66
C CYS A 851 -27.11 -12.61 -3.74
N ASP A 852 -27.96 -12.05 -4.62
CA ASP A 852 -28.03 -10.61 -4.87
C ASP A 852 -29.49 -10.09 -4.89
N PRO A 853 -29.77 -8.89 -4.34
CA PRO A 853 -31.13 -8.35 -4.28
C PRO A 853 -31.81 -8.18 -5.66
N TYR A 854 -31.06 -7.88 -6.73
CA TYR A 854 -31.62 -7.68 -8.07
C TYR A 854 -32.35 -8.93 -8.59
N MET A 855 -31.96 -10.12 -8.13
CA MET A 855 -32.58 -11.38 -8.51
C MET A 855 -34.07 -11.40 -8.17
N ARG A 856 -34.51 -10.65 -7.14
CA ARG A 856 -35.91 -10.52 -6.79
C ARG A 856 -36.73 -9.84 -7.89
N GLY A 857 -36.16 -8.85 -8.58
CA GLY A 857 -36.80 -8.19 -9.72
C GLY A 857 -37.07 -9.19 -10.86
N ARG A 858 -36.15 -10.14 -11.06
CA ARG A 858 -36.28 -11.21 -12.06
C ARG A 858 -37.32 -12.28 -11.66
N MET A 859 -37.78 -12.31 -10.41
CA MET A 859 -38.80 -13.26 -9.96
C MET A 859 -40.25 -12.76 -10.19
N ARG A 860 -40.47 -11.72 -11.02
CA ARG A 860 -41.78 -11.15 -11.35
C ARG A 860 -42.05 -11.27 -12.85
N GLU A 861 -43.33 -11.43 -13.22
CA GLU A 861 -43.75 -11.60 -14.61
C GLU A 861 -43.63 -10.29 -15.42
N ASN A 862 -44.24 -9.21 -14.92
CA ASN A 862 -44.30 -7.91 -15.59
C ASN A 862 -43.71 -6.83 -14.69
N TYR A 863 -42.42 -6.55 -14.87
CA TYR A 863 -41.74 -5.41 -14.27
C TYR A 863 -40.66 -4.94 -15.24
N ASP A 864 -40.53 -3.63 -15.45
CA ASP A 864 -39.49 -3.01 -16.30
C ASP A 864 -38.10 -3.17 -15.64
N SER A 865 -37.64 -4.41 -15.51
CA SER A 865 -36.31 -4.75 -15.02
C SER A 865 -35.31 -4.63 -16.18
N TYR A 866 -34.14 -4.07 -15.89
CA TYR A 866 -33.03 -3.98 -16.83
C TYR A 866 -32.40 -5.35 -17.15
N ILE A 867 -32.83 -6.43 -16.49
CA ILE A 867 -32.47 -7.82 -16.81
C ILE A 867 -33.76 -8.63 -16.96
N PRO A 868 -33.88 -9.50 -17.98
CA PRO A 868 -35.07 -10.32 -18.19
C PRO A 868 -35.48 -11.16 -16.97
N PRO A 869 -36.80 -11.35 -16.75
CA PRO A 869 -37.31 -12.27 -15.74
C PRO A 869 -36.72 -13.69 -15.84
N PHE A 870 -36.65 -14.37 -14.71
CA PHE A 870 -36.40 -15.80 -14.69
C PHE A 870 -37.57 -16.54 -15.31
N GLN A 871 -37.26 -17.65 -15.98
CA GLN A 871 -38.28 -18.56 -16.47
C GLN A 871 -38.69 -19.54 -15.34
N PRO A 872 -39.96 -19.59 -14.94
CA PRO A 872 -40.45 -20.62 -14.02
C PRO A 872 -40.12 -22.04 -14.52
N GLY A 873 -39.72 -22.92 -13.60
CA GLY A 873 -39.28 -24.29 -13.88
C GLY A 873 -37.83 -24.45 -14.33
N SER A 874 -37.14 -23.34 -14.61
CA SER A 874 -35.72 -23.31 -15.02
C SER A 874 -34.78 -23.04 -13.85
N VAL A 875 -33.50 -23.35 -14.05
CA VAL A 875 -32.42 -23.07 -13.09
C VAL A 875 -32.30 -21.56 -12.87
N ILE A 876 -32.15 -21.15 -11.61
CA ILE A 876 -31.93 -19.75 -11.28
C ILE A 876 -30.56 -19.32 -11.77
N GLU A 877 -30.47 -18.20 -12.49
CA GLU A 877 -29.20 -17.64 -12.93
C GLU A 877 -28.70 -16.56 -11.96
N GLY A 878 -27.41 -16.57 -11.66
CA GLY A 878 -26.77 -15.57 -10.81
C GLY A 878 -25.27 -15.48 -11.06
N PHE A 879 -24.59 -14.54 -10.41
CA PHE A 879 -23.13 -14.47 -10.51
C PHE A 879 -22.48 -15.63 -9.75
N GLY A 880 -21.38 -16.15 -10.27
CA GLY A 880 -20.62 -17.23 -9.65
C GLY A 880 -19.14 -17.19 -9.96
N VAL A 881 -18.41 -18.07 -9.28
CA VAL A 881 -17.02 -18.44 -9.59
C VAL A 881 -17.00 -19.92 -9.89
N SER A 882 -16.40 -20.28 -11.02
CA SER A 882 -16.50 -21.61 -11.59
C SER A 882 -15.17 -22.04 -12.20
N LYS A 883 -14.96 -23.36 -12.27
CA LYS A 883 -13.81 -23.98 -12.93
C LYS A 883 -14.25 -24.54 -14.27
N VAL A 884 -13.55 -24.20 -15.35
CA VAL A 884 -13.82 -24.75 -16.68
C VAL A 884 -13.54 -26.24 -16.68
N VAL A 885 -14.53 -27.04 -17.06
CA VAL A 885 -14.44 -28.50 -17.17
C VAL A 885 -14.08 -28.88 -18.60
N ASP A 886 -14.79 -28.32 -19.56
CA ASP A 886 -14.56 -28.49 -21.00
C ASP A 886 -14.98 -27.23 -21.75
N SER A 887 -14.38 -26.99 -22.92
CA SER A 887 -14.60 -25.76 -23.68
C SER A 887 -14.61 -26.04 -25.18
N ASP A 888 -15.63 -25.52 -25.86
CA ASP A 888 -15.65 -25.38 -27.32
C ASP A 888 -15.28 -23.94 -27.76
N ASN A 889 -15.03 -23.06 -26.81
CA ASN A 889 -14.54 -21.71 -27.06
C ASN A 889 -13.00 -21.67 -26.98
N PRO A 890 -12.28 -21.25 -28.05
CA PRO A 890 -10.82 -21.21 -28.04
C PRO A 890 -10.25 -20.20 -27.02
N GLY A 891 -11.07 -19.25 -26.58
CA GLY A 891 -10.72 -18.30 -25.54
C GLY A 891 -10.62 -18.92 -24.14
N PHE A 892 -11.09 -20.14 -23.91
CA PHE A 892 -11.09 -20.80 -22.59
C PHE A 892 -10.55 -22.22 -22.65
N SER A 893 -9.85 -22.64 -21.58
CA SER A 893 -9.26 -23.98 -21.47
C SER A 893 -9.69 -24.69 -20.19
N ALA A 894 -9.81 -26.02 -20.25
CA ALA A 894 -10.12 -26.84 -19.08
C ALA A 894 -9.14 -26.56 -17.92
N GLY A 895 -9.67 -26.43 -16.71
CA GLY A 895 -8.94 -26.10 -15.50
C GLY A 895 -8.80 -24.61 -15.20
N GLU A 896 -9.13 -23.71 -16.13
CA GLU A 896 -9.15 -22.27 -15.86
C GLU A 896 -10.27 -21.89 -14.88
N LEU A 897 -10.04 -20.84 -14.09
CA LEU A 897 -11.03 -20.27 -13.17
C LEU A 897 -11.67 -19.04 -13.81
N VAL A 898 -12.99 -18.97 -13.76
CA VAL A 898 -13.78 -17.89 -14.34
C VAL A 898 -14.78 -17.34 -13.33
N SER A 899 -15.16 -16.08 -13.50
CA SER A 899 -16.27 -15.46 -12.79
C SER A 899 -17.21 -14.76 -13.76
N GLY A 900 -18.51 -14.87 -13.53
CA GLY A 900 -19.55 -14.26 -14.35
C GLY A 900 -20.91 -14.88 -14.06
N LEU A 901 -21.88 -14.67 -14.96
CA LEU A 901 -23.23 -15.24 -14.81
C LEU A 901 -23.18 -16.76 -15.07
N THR A 902 -23.79 -17.54 -14.16
CA THR A 902 -23.87 -18.99 -14.18
C THR A 902 -25.21 -19.46 -13.59
N GLY A 903 -25.51 -20.76 -13.67
CA GLY A 903 -26.69 -21.36 -13.04
C GLY A 903 -26.46 -21.69 -11.57
N TRP A 904 -27.52 -21.67 -10.78
CA TRP A 904 -27.56 -22.22 -9.42
C TRP A 904 -27.64 -23.73 -9.48
N GLU A 905 -26.54 -24.35 -9.88
CA GLU A 905 -26.37 -25.77 -10.08
C GLU A 905 -24.90 -26.19 -9.91
N GLU A 906 -24.58 -27.47 -9.87
CA GLU A 906 -23.19 -27.93 -9.71
C GLU A 906 -22.37 -27.76 -11.00
N TYR A 907 -22.99 -28.00 -12.16
CA TYR A 907 -22.40 -27.86 -13.48
C TYR A 907 -23.30 -27.01 -14.38
N SER A 908 -22.74 -25.95 -14.96
CA SER A 908 -23.46 -25.07 -15.88
C SER A 908 -22.84 -25.08 -17.27
N LEU A 909 -23.70 -25.18 -18.28
CA LEU A 909 -23.31 -24.96 -19.68
C LEU A 909 -23.55 -23.48 -20.03
N ILE A 910 -22.48 -22.75 -20.33
CA ILE A 910 -22.52 -21.31 -20.58
C ILE A 910 -22.29 -21.05 -22.06
N SER A 911 -23.34 -20.63 -22.77
CA SER A 911 -23.27 -20.28 -24.20
C SER A 911 -22.79 -18.84 -24.45
N LYS A 912 -23.13 -17.90 -23.56
CA LYS A 912 -22.73 -16.49 -23.65
C LYS A 912 -21.42 -16.25 -22.91
N THR A 913 -20.32 -16.68 -23.51
CA THR A 913 -18.99 -16.67 -22.86
C THR A 913 -18.40 -15.27 -22.67
N GLU A 914 -18.88 -14.27 -23.40
CA GLU A 914 -18.45 -12.87 -23.33
C GLU A 914 -18.77 -12.19 -21.98
N GLN A 915 -19.71 -12.75 -21.22
CA GLN A 915 -20.04 -12.28 -19.86
C GLN A 915 -19.09 -12.83 -18.78
N LEU A 916 -18.18 -13.73 -19.16
CA LEU A 916 -17.24 -14.36 -18.24
C LEU A 916 -15.90 -13.62 -18.24
N ARG A 917 -15.29 -13.54 -17.05
CA ARG A 917 -13.95 -13.01 -16.86
C ARG A 917 -13.05 -14.11 -16.32
N LYS A 918 -11.87 -14.27 -16.90
CA LYS A 918 -10.84 -15.15 -16.35
C LYS A 918 -10.31 -14.58 -15.04
N ILE A 919 -10.20 -15.43 -14.03
CA ILE A 919 -9.61 -15.06 -12.75
C ILE A 919 -8.09 -15.21 -12.87
N GLN A 920 -7.40 -14.08 -12.95
CA GLN A 920 -5.93 -14.02 -13.05
C GLN A 920 -5.26 -13.77 -11.69
N ILE A 921 -5.98 -13.17 -10.74
CA ILE A 921 -5.45 -12.77 -9.43
C ILE A 921 -5.49 -13.98 -8.51
N LYS A 922 -4.32 -14.57 -8.20
CA LYS A 922 -4.22 -15.83 -7.44
C LYS A 922 -4.07 -15.69 -5.93
N ASP A 923 -3.76 -14.48 -5.44
CA ASP A 923 -3.50 -14.22 -4.02
C ASP A 923 -4.73 -13.68 -3.25
N ILE A 924 -5.93 -13.78 -3.83
CA ILE A 924 -7.20 -13.35 -3.21
C ILE A 924 -8.15 -14.56 -3.18
N PRO A 925 -8.90 -14.78 -2.08
CA PRO A 925 -9.87 -15.88 -2.01
C PRO A 925 -10.83 -15.88 -3.20
N LEU A 926 -11.11 -17.05 -3.77
CA LEU A 926 -11.93 -17.15 -4.98
C LEU A 926 -13.35 -16.58 -4.79
N SER A 927 -13.96 -16.76 -3.61
CA SER A 927 -15.28 -16.21 -3.30
C SER A 927 -15.35 -14.68 -3.45
N TYR A 928 -14.23 -13.96 -3.25
CA TYR A 928 -14.22 -12.50 -3.32
C TYR A 928 -14.47 -11.97 -4.74
N HIS A 929 -14.34 -12.82 -5.76
CA HIS A 929 -14.64 -12.47 -7.15
C HIS A 929 -16.15 -12.32 -7.44
N VAL A 930 -17.04 -12.82 -6.57
CA VAL A 930 -18.48 -12.50 -6.63
C VAL A 930 -18.89 -11.33 -5.73
N GLY A 931 -17.93 -10.71 -5.06
CA GLY A 931 -18.14 -9.75 -3.99
C GLY A 931 -17.23 -8.54 -4.10
N LEU A 932 -16.13 -8.53 -3.34
CA LEU A 932 -15.11 -7.48 -3.30
C LEU A 932 -14.60 -7.07 -4.69
N LEU A 933 -14.28 -8.06 -5.53
CA LEU A 933 -13.79 -7.88 -6.91
C LEU A 933 -14.86 -8.15 -7.97
N GLY A 934 -16.10 -8.35 -7.50
CA GLY A 934 -17.27 -8.63 -8.31
C GLY A 934 -18.19 -7.42 -8.43
N MET A 935 -19.42 -7.70 -8.88
CA MET A 935 -20.45 -6.68 -9.10
C MET A 935 -20.70 -5.77 -7.88
N PRO A 936 -20.82 -6.28 -6.62
CA PRO A 936 -21.07 -5.41 -5.47
C PRO A 936 -19.93 -4.44 -5.17
N GLY A 937 -18.67 -4.89 -5.25
CA GLY A 937 -17.52 -4.01 -5.05
C GLY A 937 -17.42 -2.94 -6.13
N PHE A 938 -17.69 -3.30 -7.38
CA PHE A 938 -17.66 -2.34 -8.46
C PHE A 938 -18.80 -1.32 -8.40
N THR A 939 -19.98 -1.75 -7.94
CA THR A 939 -21.12 -0.87 -7.68
C THR A 939 -20.80 0.16 -6.60
N ALA A 940 -20.13 -0.27 -5.51
CA ALA A 940 -19.67 0.64 -4.47
C ALA A 940 -18.68 1.68 -5.02
N TYR A 941 -17.72 1.22 -5.83
CA TYR A 941 -16.69 2.07 -6.41
C TYR A 941 -17.27 3.13 -7.37
N ALA A 942 -18.03 2.71 -8.38
CA ALA A 942 -18.63 3.63 -9.35
C ALA A 942 -19.64 4.58 -8.69
N GLY A 943 -20.51 4.06 -7.81
CA GLY A 943 -21.47 4.89 -7.11
C GLY A 943 -20.81 5.95 -6.24
N PHE A 944 -19.73 5.59 -5.53
CA PHE A 944 -19.05 6.54 -4.66
C PHE A 944 -18.25 7.56 -5.46
N TYR A 945 -17.36 7.13 -6.36
CA TYR A 945 -16.46 8.06 -7.06
C TYR A 945 -17.15 8.86 -8.18
N GLU A 946 -18.03 8.24 -8.97
CA GLU A 946 -18.62 8.89 -10.14
C GLU A 946 -19.94 9.58 -9.83
N ILE A 947 -20.86 8.90 -9.11
CA ILE A 947 -22.18 9.47 -8.85
C ILE A 947 -22.10 10.51 -7.73
N CYS A 948 -21.41 10.19 -6.64
CA CYS A 948 -21.29 11.12 -5.53
C CYS A 948 -20.20 12.18 -5.75
N SER A 949 -19.14 11.88 -6.51
CA SER A 949 -18.00 12.78 -6.73
C SER A 949 -17.52 13.43 -5.42
N PRO A 950 -16.96 12.63 -4.49
CA PRO A 950 -16.73 13.05 -3.12
C PRO A 950 -15.67 14.13 -3.02
N LYS A 951 -15.76 14.97 -1.98
CA LYS A 951 -14.72 15.92 -1.58
C LYS A 951 -14.24 15.57 -0.18
N PHE A 952 -12.96 15.83 0.07
CA PHE A 952 -12.36 15.61 1.38
C PHE A 952 -13.13 16.37 2.48
N GLY A 953 -13.38 15.72 3.61
CA GLY A 953 -14.07 16.31 4.76
C GLY A 953 -15.60 16.39 4.66
N GLU A 954 -16.21 15.85 3.61
CA GLU A 954 -17.67 15.80 3.47
C GLU A 954 -18.32 14.74 4.38
N TYR A 955 -19.62 14.93 4.63
CA TYR A 955 -20.44 14.09 5.50
C TYR A 955 -21.22 13.06 4.67
N VAL A 956 -20.91 11.77 4.87
CA VAL A 956 -21.39 10.65 4.07
C VAL A 956 -22.30 9.75 4.89
N PHE A 957 -23.54 9.57 4.45
CA PHE A 957 -24.47 8.58 5.00
C PHE A 957 -24.54 7.36 4.09
N VAL A 958 -24.50 6.16 4.68
CA VAL A 958 -24.66 4.88 3.97
C VAL A 958 -25.78 4.08 4.62
N SER A 959 -26.85 3.79 3.86
CA SER A 959 -27.91 2.90 4.33
C SER A 959 -27.57 1.43 4.07
N ALA A 960 -28.08 0.51 4.90
CA ALA A 960 -27.69 -0.91 4.89
C ALA A 960 -26.15 -1.11 4.88
N ALA A 961 -25.45 -0.32 5.69
CA ALA A 961 -23.99 -0.16 5.64
C ALA A 961 -23.21 -1.46 5.93
N SER A 962 -23.82 -2.44 6.59
CA SER A 962 -23.18 -3.73 6.86
C SER A 962 -23.37 -4.75 5.73
N GLY A 963 -24.03 -4.39 4.62
CA GLY A 963 -24.30 -5.28 3.49
C GLY A 963 -23.15 -5.33 2.46
N ALA A 964 -23.36 -6.07 1.38
CA ALA A 964 -22.34 -6.31 0.34
C ALA A 964 -21.72 -5.02 -0.24
N VAL A 965 -22.56 -4.05 -0.63
CA VAL A 965 -22.13 -2.75 -1.20
C VAL A 965 -21.78 -1.77 -0.08
N GLY A 966 -22.66 -1.63 0.91
CA GLY A 966 -22.52 -0.65 1.99
C GLY A 966 -21.20 -0.76 2.77
N GLN A 967 -20.71 -1.98 3.02
CA GLN A 967 -19.47 -2.19 3.77
C GLN A 967 -18.26 -1.62 3.03
N LEU A 968 -18.32 -1.57 1.70
CA LEU A 968 -17.25 -1.07 0.85
C LEU A 968 -17.36 0.44 0.66
N VAL A 969 -18.57 0.97 0.44
CA VAL A 969 -18.79 2.42 0.30
C VAL A 969 -18.28 3.16 1.53
N GLY A 970 -18.61 2.69 2.73
CA GLY A 970 -18.16 3.37 3.95
C GLY A 970 -16.65 3.37 4.10
N GLN A 971 -15.98 2.25 3.83
CA GLN A 971 -14.52 2.15 3.88
C GLN A 971 -13.87 3.02 2.79
N LEU A 972 -14.41 3.06 1.58
CA LEU A 972 -13.94 3.96 0.52
C LEU A 972 -14.09 5.44 0.92
N ALA A 973 -15.22 5.80 1.55
CA ALA A 973 -15.44 7.15 2.06
C ALA A 973 -14.47 7.51 3.20
N LYS A 974 -14.17 6.57 4.11
CA LYS A 974 -13.14 6.77 5.15
C LYS A 974 -11.75 6.95 4.54
N LEU A 975 -11.38 6.12 3.56
CA LEU A 975 -10.11 6.25 2.83
C LEU A 975 -10.01 7.58 2.07
N TYR A 976 -11.14 8.13 1.62
CA TYR A 976 -11.22 9.46 0.99
C TYR A 976 -11.17 10.62 1.99
N GLY A 977 -11.17 10.35 3.30
CA GLY A 977 -11.11 11.37 4.35
C GLY A 977 -12.46 12.01 4.70
N CYS A 978 -13.56 11.29 4.48
CA CYS A 978 -14.91 11.75 4.85
C CYS A 978 -15.27 11.39 6.31
N TYR A 979 -16.26 12.10 6.85
CA TYR A 979 -17.00 11.68 8.04
C TYR A 979 -18.14 10.75 7.61
N VAL A 980 -18.20 9.52 8.12
CA VAL A 980 -19.05 8.45 7.60
C VAL A 980 -19.94 7.89 8.69
N VAL A 981 -21.25 7.87 8.42
CA VAL A 981 -22.26 7.26 9.29
C VAL A 981 -22.99 6.15 8.55
N GLY A 982 -23.18 5.01 9.21
CA GLY A 982 -23.89 3.86 8.66
C GLY A 982 -25.19 3.55 9.40
N SER A 983 -26.20 3.03 8.70
CA SER A 983 -27.34 2.37 9.35
C SER A 983 -27.33 0.86 9.11
N ALA A 984 -27.65 0.09 10.15
CA ALA A 984 -27.76 -1.37 10.09
C ALA A 984 -28.97 -1.87 10.89
N GLY A 985 -29.34 -3.14 10.73
CA GLY A 985 -30.58 -3.70 11.30
C GLY A 985 -30.44 -4.41 12.64
N THR A 986 -29.26 -4.45 13.24
CA THR A 986 -29.01 -5.01 14.58
C THR A 986 -27.86 -4.29 15.27
N ARG A 987 -27.83 -4.33 16.61
CA ARG A 987 -26.73 -3.77 17.41
C ARG A 987 -25.37 -4.39 17.09
N GLN A 988 -25.28 -5.71 16.87
CA GLN A 988 -24.00 -6.33 16.50
C GLN A 988 -23.44 -5.78 15.18
N LYS A 989 -24.32 -5.43 14.23
CA LYS A 989 -23.91 -4.82 12.96
C LYS A 989 -23.47 -3.38 13.14
N VAL A 990 -24.12 -2.63 14.03
CA VAL A 990 -23.66 -1.28 14.41
C VAL A 990 -22.26 -1.34 15.01
N ASP A 991 -22.01 -2.24 15.96
CA ASP A 991 -20.69 -2.42 16.57
C ASP A 991 -19.64 -2.82 15.54
N LEU A 992 -19.99 -3.69 14.60
CA LEU A 992 -19.13 -4.08 13.49
C LEU A 992 -18.71 -2.88 12.61
N LEU A 993 -19.67 -2.01 12.25
CA LEU A 993 -19.42 -0.84 11.42
C LEU A 993 -18.39 0.10 12.08
N LYS A 994 -18.57 0.38 13.37
CA LYS A 994 -17.69 1.29 14.12
C LYS A 994 -16.33 0.65 14.41
N ASN A 995 -16.34 -0.55 14.98
CA ASN A 995 -15.13 -1.14 15.56
C ASN A 995 -14.26 -1.87 14.53
N LYS A 996 -14.84 -2.36 13.44
CA LYS A 996 -14.11 -3.18 12.44
C LYS A 996 -13.99 -2.50 11.09
N LEU A 997 -15.00 -1.73 10.66
CA LEU A 997 -15.00 -1.06 9.35
C LEU A 997 -14.65 0.44 9.41
N GLY A 998 -14.40 0.99 10.60
CA GLY A 998 -13.89 2.34 10.78
C GLY A 998 -14.88 3.47 10.53
N PHE A 999 -16.19 3.18 10.57
CA PHE A 999 -17.23 4.22 10.51
C PHE A 999 -17.15 5.11 11.77
N ASP A 1000 -17.35 6.42 11.60
CA ASP A 1000 -17.30 7.36 12.73
C ASP A 1000 -18.51 7.17 13.65
N GLU A 1001 -19.69 6.98 13.06
CA GLU A 1001 -20.91 6.65 13.79
C GLU A 1001 -21.76 5.62 13.07
N ALA A 1002 -22.65 4.96 13.81
CA ALA A 1002 -23.66 4.08 13.22
C ALA A 1002 -24.86 3.91 14.16
N PHE A 1003 -26.03 3.59 13.60
CA PHE A 1003 -27.24 3.35 14.39
C PHE A 1003 -28.08 2.18 13.87
N ASN A 1004 -28.85 1.57 14.78
CA ASN A 1004 -29.77 0.50 14.45
C ASN A 1004 -31.11 1.10 14.03
N TYR A 1005 -31.41 1.11 12.73
CA TYR A 1005 -32.62 1.77 12.22
C TYR A 1005 -33.93 1.13 12.72
N LYS A 1006 -33.89 -0.11 13.23
CA LYS A 1006 -35.06 -0.79 13.79
C LYS A 1006 -35.39 -0.36 15.22
N GLU A 1007 -34.44 0.27 15.91
CA GLU A 1007 -34.59 0.74 17.30
C GLU A 1007 -34.93 2.24 17.36
N GLU A 1008 -34.82 2.97 16.26
CA GLU A 1008 -35.15 4.39 16.21
C GLU A 1008 -36.66 4.59 15.98
N SER A 1009 -37.32 5.35 16.86
CA SER A 1009 -38.72 5.73 16.69
C SER A 1009 -38.93 6.78 15.58
N ASP A 1010 -37.89 7.53 15.25
CA ASP A 1010 -37.89 8.55 14.19
C ASP A 1010 -36.51 8.63 13.51
N LEU A 1011 -36.46 8.28 12.22
CA LEU A 1011 -35.23 8.28 11.42
C LEU A 1011 -34.69 9.69 11.17
N ASN A 1012 -35.54 10.71 11.11
CA ASN A 1012 -35.11 12.11 10.95
C ASN A 1012 -34.35 12.57 12.19
N ILE A 1013 -34.83 12.22 13.39
CA ILE A 1013 -34.13 12.52 14.65
C ILE A 1013 -32.79 11.79 14.71
N ALA A 1014 -32.77 10.50 14.35
CA ALA A 1014 -31.53 9.71 14.31
C ALA A 1014 -30.48 10.32 13.37
N LEU A 1015 -30.90 10.74 12.17
CA LEU A 1015 -30.01 11.39 11.21
C LEU A 1015 -29.53 12.76 11.69
N LYS A 1016 -30.38 13.61 12.28
CA LYS A 1016 -29.94 14.89 12.87
C LYS A 1016 -28.93 14.70 14.00
N ARG A 1017 -29.12 13.67 14.82
CA ARG A 1017 -28.21 13.31 15.92
C ARG A 1017 -26.81 12.97 15.41
N CYS A 1018 -26.72 12.19 14.33
CA CYS A 1018 -25.44 11.80 13.73
C CYS A 1018 -24.87 12.86 12.77
N PHE A 1019 -25.72 13.71 12.18
CA PHE A 1019 -25.36 14.76 11.22
C PHE A 1019 -25.93 16.11 11.64
N PRO A 1020 -25.42 16.74 12.72
CA PRO A 1020 -25.92 18.04 13.17
C PRO A 1020 -25.74 19.16 12.13
N LYS A 1021 -24.81 18.97 11.18
CA LYS A 1021 -24.55 19.89 10.06
C LYS A 1021 -25.19 19.46 8.73
N GLY A 1022 -25.94 18.36 8.73
CA GLY A 1022 -26.53 17.74 7.54
C GLY A 1022 -25.57 16.85 6.73
N ILE A 1023 -26.11 16.26 5.66
CA ILE A 1023 -25.48 15.22 4.83
C ILE A 1023 -25.07 15.79 3.47
N ASP A 1024 -23.80 15.65 3.06
CA ASP A 1024 -23.33 16.05 1.73
C ASP A 1024 -23.53 14.93 0.71
N ILE A 1025 -23.32 13.68 1.12
CA ILE A 1025 -23.45 12.48 0.27
C ILE A 1025 -24.34 11.45 0.96
N TYR A 1026 -25.36 10.97 0.27
CA TYR A 1026 -26.12 9.80 0.69
C TYR A 1026 -26.00 8.66 -0.33
N PHE A 1027 -25.46 7.53 0.10
CA PHE A 1027 -25.45 6.31 -0.70
C PHE A 1027 -26.63 5.42 -0.29
N ASP A 1028 -27.65 5.38 -1.14
CA ASP A 1028 -28.94 4.76 -0.84
C ASP A 1028 -29.02 3.32 -1.36
N ASN A 1029 -29.03 2.37 -0.42
CA ASN A 1029 -29.27 0.96 -0.67
C ASN A 1029 -30.69 0.50 -0.28
N VAL A 1030 -31.47 1.37 0.40
CA VAL A 1030 -32.68 0.98 1.12
C VAL A 1030 -33.95 1.61 0.54
N GLY A 1031 -33.92 2.89 0.17
CA GLY A 1031 -35.10 3.65 -0.24
C GLY A 1031 -36.11 3.89 0.89
N GLY A 1032 -37.37 4.15 0.51
CA GLY A 1032 -38.51 4.23 1.43
C GLY A 1032 -38.35 5.27 2.54
N PRO A 1033 -38.78 4.98 3.79
CA PRO A 1033 -38.71 5.93 4.91
C PRO A 1033 -37.31 6.45 5.23
N MET A 1034 -36.26 5.67 4.97
CA MET A 1034 -34.88 6.10 5.20
C MET A 1034 -34.46 7.20 4.21
N LEU A 1035 -34.81 7.02 2.92
CA LEU A 1035 -34.58 8.05 1.90
C LEU A 1035 -35.40 9.32 2.18
N ASP A 1036 -36.66 9.15 2.59
CA ASP A 1036 -37.53 10.28 2.94
C ASP A 1036 -36.97 11.12 4.09
N ALA A 1037 -36.40 10.46 5.11
CA ALA A 1037 -35.70 11.11 6.21
C ALA A 1037 -34.35 11.71 5.78
N ALA A 1038 -33.58 11.06 4.91
CA ALA A 1038 -32.30 11.56 4.41
C ALA A 1038 -32.47 12.88 3.63
N LEU A 1039 -33.49 13.00 2.77
CA LEU A 1039 -33.79 14.22 2.01
C LEU A 1039 -33.95 15.46 2.92
N LEU A 1040 -34.61 15.30 4.07
CA LEU A 1040 -34.75 16.37 5.07
C LEU A 1040 -33.41 16.79 5.69
N ASN A 1041 -32.45 15.88 5.77
CA ASN A 1041 -31.14 16.07 6.40
C ASN A 1041 -30.01 16.39 5.41
N MET A 1042 -30.26 16.35 4.11
CA MET A 1042 -29.27 16.76 3.11
C MET A 1042 -28.89 18.24 3.26
N ARG A 1043 -27.63 18.55 2.96
CA ARG A 1043 -27.10 19.90 2.79
C ARG A 1043 -27.40 20.44 1.39
N PRO A 1044 -27.38 21.77 1.19
CA PRO A 1044 -27.42 22.36 -0.15
C PRO A 1044 -26.33 21.76 -1.05
N HIS A 1045 -26.68 21.47 -2.30
CA HIS A 1045 -25.82 20.82 -3.30
C HIS A 1045 -25.38 19.39 -2.96
N GLY A 1046 -26.10 18.72 -2.04
CA GLY A 1046 -25.86 17.32 -1.72
C GLY A 1046 -26.07 16.37 -2.90
N ARG A 1047 -25.50 15.17 -2.82
CA ARG A 1047 -25.59 14.15 -3.87
C ARG A 1047 -26.08 12.83 -3.30
N ILE A 1048 -27.03 12.21 -4.00
CA ILE A 1048 -27.62 10.93 -3.63
C ILE A 1048 -27.37 9.94 -4.75
N ALA A 1049 -26.57 8.91 -4.46
CA ALA A 1049 -26.40 7.76 -5.33
C ALA A 1049 -27.45 6.71 -4.98
N VAL A 1050 -28.41 6.49 -5.88
CA VAL A 1050 -29.49 5.51 -5.70
C VAL A 1050 -29.02 4.18 -6.26
N CYS A 1051 -28.48 3.33 -5.39
CA CYS A 1051 -27.94 2.02 -5.75
C CYS A 1051 -29.03 0.93 -5.74
N GLY A 1052 -29.97 1.02 -4.80
CA GLY A 1052 -31.04 0.05 -4.67
C GLY A 1052 -32.09 0.49 -3.65
N MET A 1053 -33.26 -0.15 -3.69
CA MET A 1053 -34.37 0.14 -2.78
C MET A 1053 -34.86 -1.15 -2.12
N VAL A 1054 -33.98 -1.82 -1.36
CA VAL A 1054 -34.28 -3.16 -0.83
C VAL A 1054 -35.52 -3.21 0.05
N SER A 1055 -35.86 -2.09 0.74
CA SER A 1055 -37.09 -2.00 1.54
C SER A 1055 -38.37 -2.09 0.70
N GLN A 1056 -38.29 -1.78 -0.60
CA GLN A 1056 -39.43 -1.75 -1.51
C GLN A 1056 -39.58 -3.06 -2.31
N HIS A 1057 -38.59 -3.96 -2.31
CA HIS A 1057 -38.61 -5.18 -3.12
C HIS A 1057 -39.61 -6.25 -2.62
N GLY A 1058 -40.02 -6.19 -1.36
CA GLY A 1058 -40.93 -7.15 -0.72
C GLY A 1058 -42.39 -6.70 -0.64
N VAL A 1059 -42.71 -5.46 -1.03
CA VAL A 1059 -44.07 -4.89 -0.93
C VAL A 1059 -44.78 -4.90 -2.27
N SER A 1060 -46.09 -5.12 -2.24
CA SER A 1060 -46.98 -5.07 -3.42
C SER A 1060 -47.42 -3.65 -3.77
N ASP A 1061 -47.44 -2.73 -2.78
CA ASP A 1061 -47.78 -1.32 -2.93
C ASP A 1061 -46.64 -0.46 -2.33
N PRO A 1062 -45.70 0.03 -3.15
CA PRO A 1062 -44.55 0.80 -2.68
C PRO A 1062 -44.95 2.14 -2.06
N GLN A 1063 -44.31 2.52 -0.95
CA GLN A 1063 -44.56 3.81 -0.33
C GLN A 1063 -43.91 4.94 -1.15
N GLY A 1064 -44.68 5.99 -1.44
CA GLY A 1064 -44.16 7.19 -2.11
C GLY A 1064 -43.19 7.98 -1.23
N ILE A 1065 -42.23 8.65 -1.88
CA ILE A 1065 -41.28 9.57 -1.23
C ILE A 1065 -41.90 10.97 -1.14
N ARG A 1066 -42.05 11.51 0.07
CA ARG A 1066 -42.81 12.73 0.36
C ARG A 1066 -41.94 13.99 0.28
N ASN A 1067 -40.66 13.88 0.60
CA ASN A 1067 -39.74 15.01 0.72
C ASN A 1067 -38.96 15.35 -0.56
N LEU A 1068 -39.44 14.95 -1.74
CA LEU A 1068 -38.77 15.23 -3.02
C LEU A 1068 -38.61 16.73 -3.31
N HIS A 1069 -39.46 17.60 -2.73
CA HIS A 1069 -39.32 19.05 -2.84
C HIS A 1069 -37.95 19.57 -2.32
N CYS A 1070 -37.28 18.82 -1.43
CA CYS A 1070 -35.93 19.13 -0.97
C CYS A 1070 -34.90 19.14 -2.11
N LEU A 1071 -35.13 18.39 -3.20
CA LEU A 1071 -34.25 18.39 -4.36
C LEU A 1071 -34.13 19.79 -4.98
N VAL A 1072 -35.27 20.49 -5.05
CA VAL A 1072 -35.34 21.86 -5.57
C VAL A 1072 -34.79 22.84 -4.53
N SER A 1073 -35.32 22.82 -3.30
CA SER A 1073 -34.99 23.84 -2.30
C SER A 1073 -33.52 23.79 -1.83
N LYS A 1074 -32.85 22.65 -2.00
CA LYS A 1074 -31.44 22.44 -1.63
C LYS A 1074 -30.56 22.12 -2.84
N SER A 1075 -31.06 22.20 -4.07
CA SER A 1075 -30.29 21.89 -5.28
C SER A 1075 -29.56 20.53 -5.22
N ILE A 1076 -30.23 19.50 -4.70
CA ILE A 1076 -29.65 18.16 -4.52
C ILE A 1076 -29.68 17.41 -5.85
N ARG A 1077 -28.57 16.75 -6.19
CA ARG A 1077 -28.55 15.78 -7.29
C ARG A 1077 -28.90 14.41 -6.76
N MET A 1078 -29.97 13.80 -7.26
CA MET A 1078 -30.33 12.40 -6.96
C MET A 1078 -30.30 11.61 -8.26
N GLN A 1079 -29.49 10.55 -8.30
CA GLN A 1079 -29.25 9.79 -9.52
C GLN A 1079 -29.19 8.29 -9.24
N GLY A 1080 -30.04 7.54 -9.97
CA GLY A 1080 -29.91 6.09 -10.10
C GLY A 1080 -28.80 5.72 -11.08
N PHE A 1081 -28.17 4.58 -10.86
CA PHE A 1081 -27.07 4.11 -11.70
C PHE A 1081 -27.01 2.58 -11.74
N LEU A 1082 -26.49 2.05 -12.84
CA LEU A 1082 -26.17 0.63 -12.97
C LEU A 1082 -24.68 0.48 -13.23
N GLN A 1083 -24.04 -0.48 -12.58
CA GLN A 1083 -22.59 -0.68 -12.72
C GLN A 1083 -22.13 -0.91 -14.17
N HIS A 1084 -23.02 -1.41 -15.03
CA HIS A 1084 -22.68 -1.69 -16.43
C HIS A 1084 -22.34 -0.41 -17.21
N ASP A 1085 -22.93 0.74 -16.82
CA ASP A 1085 -22.66 2.05 -17.43
C ASP A 1085 -21.22 2.51 -17.19
N TYR A 1086 -20.56 1.91 -16.19
CA TYR A 1086 -19.24 2.31 -15.72
C TYR A 1086 -18.16 1.28 -16.04
N LEU A 1087 -18.43 0.20 -16.78
CA LEU A 1087 -17.47 -0.90 -17.03
C LEU A 1087 -16.10 -0.45 -17.57
N HIS A 1088 -16.02 0.71 -18.21
CA HIS A 1088 -14.74 1.32 -18.62
C HIS A 1088 -13.80 1.61 -17.44
N LEU A 1089 -14.33 1.79 -16.22
CA LEU A 1089 -13.57 1.98 -14.97
C LEU A 1089 -13.20 0.66 -14.28
N PHE A 1090 -13.66 -0.48 -14.79
CA PHE A 1090 -13.46 -1.78 -14.13
C PHE A 1090 -11.97 -2.13 -13.90
N PRO A 1091 -11.04 -1.87 -14.84
CA PRO A 1091 -9.61 -2.09 -14.60
C PRO A 1091 -9.07 -1.24 -13.43
N GLN A 1092 -9.40 0.06 -13.41
CA GLN A 1092 -8.99 0.97 -12.32
C GLN A 1092 -9.56 0.53 -10.98
N PHE A 1093 -10.82 0.10 -10.96
CA PHE A 1093 -11.46 -0.48 -9.77
C PHE A 1093 -10.68 -1.69 -9.25
N LEU A 1094 -10.32 -2.65 -10.10
CA LEU A 1094 -9.56 -3.82 -9.68
C LEU A 1094 -8.22 -3.39 -9.08
N ASP A 1095 -7.49 -2.48 -9.73
CA ASP A 1095 -6.20 -2.01 -9.25
C ASP A 1095 -6.31 -1.36 -7.86
N HIS A 1096 -7.31 -0.48 -7.67
CA HIS A 1096 -7.53 0.20 -6.40
C HIS A 1096 -7.95 -0.78 -5.29
N ILE A 1097 -8.94 -1.63 -5.54
CA ILE A 1097 -9.51 -2.49 -4.50
C ILE A 1097 -8.56 -3.63 -4.13
N VAL A 1098 -7.87 -4.24 -5.11
CA VAL A 1098 -6.84 -5.26 -4.85
C VAL A 1098 -5.72 -4.66 -4.01
N SER A 1099 -5.30 -3.44 -4.33
CA SER A 1099 -4.29 -2.70 -3.58
C SER A 1099 -4.73 -2.45 -2.13
N TYR A 1100 -5.92 -1.85 -1.92
CA TYR A 1100 -6.44 -1.57 -0.58
C TYR A 1100 -6.64 -2.83 0.25
N TYR A 1101 -7.12 -3.92 -0.35
CA TYR A 1101 -7.27 -5.20 0.32
C TYR A 1101 -5.91 -5.80 0.73
N LYS A 1102 -4.93 -5.85 -0.19
CA LYS A 1102 -3.59 -6.38 0.09
C LYS A 1102 -2.83 -5.55 1.13
N GLN A 1103 -3.12 -4.25 1.23
CA GLN A 1103 -2.57 -3.35 2.26
C GLN A 1103 -3.29 -3.46 3.62
N GLY A 1104 -4.37 -4.24 3.71
CA GLY A 1104 -5.19 -4.31 4.93
C GLY A 1104 -6.02 -3.05 5.19
N LYS A 1105 -6.12 -2.13 4.22
CA LYS A 1105 -6.94 -0.90 4.30
C LYS A 1105 -8.43 -1.15 4.12
N ILE A 1106 -8.79 -2.23 3.43
CA ILE A 1106 -10.17 -2.72 3.35
C ILE A 1106 -10.26 -4.06 4.08
N VAL A 1107 -11.14 -4.11 5.07
CA VAL A 1107 -11.60 -5.35 5.70
C VAL A 1107 -12.87 -5.78 4.98
N TYR A 1108 -12.83 -6.96 4.37
CA TYR A 1108 -13.96 -7.48 3.61
C TYR A 1108 -14.61 -8.66 4.33
N MET A 1109 -15.95 -8.70 4.33
CA MET A 1109 -16.73 -9.72 5.03
C MET A 1109 -17.73 -10.39 4.10
N GLU A 1110 -17.83 -11.71 4.27
CA GLU A 1110 -18.79 -12.58 3.61
C GLU A 1110 -19.57 -13.37 4.66
N ASP A 1111 -20.81 -13.67 4.34
CA ASP A 1111 -21.67 -14.63 5.05
C ASP A 1111 -21.80 -15.85 4.13
N MET A 1112 -21.11 -16.93 4.47
CA MET A 1112 -20.94 -18.09 3.60
C MET A 1112 -21.82 -19.25 4.09
N SER A 1113 -22.65 -19.78 3.19
CA SER A 1113 -23.47 -20.98 3.42
C SER A 1113 -22.92 -22.16 2.61
N GLU A 1114 -22.80 -23.33 3.23
CA GLU A 1114 -22.26 -24.54 2.58
C GLU A 1114 -23.38 -25.36 1.93
N GLY A 1115 -23.12 -25.83 0.70
CA GLY A 1115 -24.03 -26.69 -0.05
C GLY A 1115 -25.04 -25.90 -0.88
N LEU A 1116 -25.32 -26.38 -2.09
CA LEU A 1116 -26.28 -25.74 -3.01
C LEU A 1116 -27.70 -25.70 -2.42
N GLU A 1117 -28.06 -26.70 -1.62
CA GLU A 1117 -29.32 -26.79 -0.87
C GLU A 1117 -29.58 -25.60 0.07
N SER A 1118 -28.53 -24.88 0.49
CA SER A 1118 -28.67 -23.71 1.35
C SER A 1118 -29.10 -22.45 0.60
N ALA A 1119 -28.95 -22.41 -0.73
CA ALA A 1119 -29.13 -21.20 -1.54
C ALA A 1119 -30.51 -20.53 -1.40
N PRO A 1120 -31.65 -21.26 -1.35
CA PRO A 1120 -32.96 -20.65 -1.11
C PRO A 1120 -33.03 -19.85 0.21
N ASN A 1121 -32.56 -20.45 1.32
CA ASN A 1121 -32.55 -19.79 2.63
C ASN A 1121 -31.61 -18.59 2.65
N SER A 1122 -30.39 -18.75 2.11
CA SER A 1122 -29.41 -17.66 2.00
C SER A 1122 -29.97 -16.46 1.22
N PHE A 1123 -30.70 -16.70 0.14
CA PHE A 1123 -31.34 -15.66 -0.65
C PHE A 1123 -32.45 -14.93 0.10
N VAL A 1124 -33.35 -15.68 0.75
CA VAL A 1124 -34.45 -15.11 1.56
C VAL A 1124 -33.88 -14.29 2.73
N GLY A 1125 -32.77 -14.72 3.32
CA GLY A 1125 -32.05 -14.03 4.39
C GLY A 1125 -31.64 -12.59 4.05
N LEU A 1126 -31.41 -12.27 2.76
CA LEU A 1126 -31.09 -10.92 2.31
C LEU A 1126 -32.22 -9.92 2.62
N PHE A 1127 -33.47 -10.32 2.40
CA PHE A 1127 -34.64 -9.44 2.53
C PHE A 1127 -35.11 -9.27 3.98
N THR A 1128 -34.62 -10.11 4.89
CA THR A 1128 -34.82 -9.96 6.34
C THR A 1128 -33.66 -9.24 7.02
N GLY A 1129 -32.60 -8.94 6.27
CA GLY A 1129 -31.38 -8.30 6.76
C GLY A 1129 -30.61 -9.17 7.75
N LYS A 1130 -30.63 -10.50 7.56
CA LYS A 1130 -29.94 -11.47 8.42
C LYS A 1130 -28.42 -11.44 8.22
N ASN A 1131 -27.97 -11.37 6.97
CA ASN A 1131 -26.57 -11.51 6.59
C ASN A 1131 -25.68 -10.33 7.00
N VAL A 1132 -24.39 -10.61 7.22
CA VAL A 1132 -23.34 -9.60 7.40
C VAL A 1132 -22.40 -9.66 6.21
N GLY A 1133 -22.21 -8.52 5.55
CA GLY A 1133 -21.41 -8.44 4.33
C GLY A 1133 -22.08 -9.15 3.15
N LYS A 1134 -21.28 -9.81 2.32
CA LYS A 1134 -21.76 -10.46 1.09
C LYS A 1134 -22.24 -11.88 1.36
N GLN A 1135 -23.50 -12.17 1.04
CA GLN A 1135 -24.03 -13.54 1.09
C GLN A 1135 -23.50 -14.36 -0.08
N VAL A 1136 -22.84 -15.49 0.22
CA VAL A 1136 -22.24 -16.41 -0.75
C VAL A 1136 -22.65 -17.84 -0.41
N VAL A 1137 -22.91 -18.66 -1.43
CA VAL A 1137 -23.12 -20.10 -1.29
C VAL A 1137 -21.87 -20.83 -1.81
N TRP A 1138 -21.25 -21.65 -0.98
CA TRP A 1138 -20.14 -22.50 -1.34
C TRP A 1138 -20.65 -23.86 -1.82
N VAL A 1139 -20.50 -24.13 -3.11
CA VAL A 1139 -21.08 -25.29 -3.79
C VAL A 1139 -20.11 -26.47 -3.82
N SER A 1140 -18.84 -26.23 -4.13
CA SER A 1140 -17.84 -27.30 -4.28
C SER A 1140 -16.44 -26.84 -3.88
N LYS A 1141 -15.63 -27.78 -3.38
CA LYS A 1141 -14.18 -27.61 -3.22
C LYS A 1141 -13.48 -27.43 -4.58
N GLU A 1142 -12.39 -26.66 -4.56
CA GLU A 1142 -11.57 -26.22 -5.71
C GLU A 1142 -10.83 -27.35 -6.47
#